data_AF-A0A154P8T4-F1
#
_entry.id   AF-A0A154P8T4-F1
#
_cell.length_a   1.000
_cell.length_b   1.000
_cell.length_c   1.000
_cell.angle_alpha   90.00
_cell.angle_beta   90.00
_cell.angle_gamma   90.00
#
_symmetry.space_group_name_H-M   'P 1'
#
loop_
_entity.id
_entity.type
_entity.pdbx_description
1 polymer ?
#
loop_
_entity_poly.entity_id
_entity_poly.type
_entity_poly.pdbx_seq_one_letter_code
_entity_poly.pdbx_strand_id
1 'polypeptide(L)'
;MPKSELEPEFLALLENHTVIQGRDVCFTCVVNHLQSYKVAWIKSDSKAILAIHTHMVAHNPRLSVTHNGHNTWKLHVTNVQPNDSGTYMCQVNTEPMRSQTGHMKVVIPPDIMDLDDSADNLTAKENSDLRLRCRATGTPKPKITWRREDGRNITLRSERGIQQVTFYEGGQLHLKGIQRQEMGWYLCIASNGFPPAVSKRYPVNVHFKPLIKVFHQLVEAPANSDVVLHCSVESSPEPLNTWYGVDGIKLLPDEKHDLSEVPLNDYAYQLNLTIKRLHRDDFGSYTCSAENLLGKTEGTIRLQELYLPKTTLAPIRYTEYADKYGPKKQTDRRVKQYPFGMDDSKSTGNTGHSTSTVRRNTSNALMDPTTKKSKVSSYPAPASAPAHFPPTQLNGQNSVTSSQHCPRNYVGLILLVDVTTTADNCKSVTRRRDNSLIFRCSELTELKVLEKARSNTTVIEITDSKIPYLPGHLFARFGATLVTIDLHGSGIETIDQFAFIGLTKLEKLILWDNKLKMVPRDWFMNTYSLKTLDLSFNSIEVIDYLVFQMLPKLENFYFDYNQIKFIDYTMFAYLKNLKNVRFENNPLSWGYRAHLTWQLENQRVKYSETWENWGWMNVAIKECAESGYGEIPKDTILDCVVAKLLDFTHEIFSTETKQQKTECTDNARRLVRCMRPQNVTDNSDNETVRRILQDYTAILFPMIKSRGRFSSPIIN
;
A
#
# COMPACT_ATOMS: atom_id res chain seq x y z
N MET A 1 -86.72 -16.75 9.44
CA MET A 1 -85.98 -16.43 8.20
C MET A 1 -84.97 -17.54 7.96
N PRO A 2 -84.72 -17.99 6.72
CA PRO A 2 -83.57 -18.83 6.44
C PRO A 2 -82.28 -18.03 6.73
N LYS A 3 -81.23 -18.70 7.20
CA LYS A 3 -79.88 -18.11 7.13
C LYS A 3 -79.50 -18.06 5.66
N SER A 4 -79.10 -16.90 5.16
CA SER A 4 -78.37 -16.81 3.89
C SER A 4 -77.01 -17.48 4.09
N GLU A 5 -76.83 -18.69 3.55
CA GLU A 5 -75.51 -19.30 3.50
C GLU A 5 -74.61 -18.43 2.61
N LEU A 6 -73.53 -17.92 3.20
CA LEU A 6 -72.59 -17.06 2.49
C LEU A 6 -71.79 -17.92 1.51
N GLU A 7 -71.75 -17.51 0.24
CA GLU A 7 -71.02 -18.23 -0.80
C GLU A 7 -69.49 -18.21 -0.57
N PRO A 8 -68.75 -19.25 -1.00
CA PRO A 8 -67.30 -19.27 -0.91
C PRO A 8 -66.64 -18.12 -1.69
N GLU A 9 -65.75 -17.36 -1.05
CA GLU A 9 -65.01 -16.24 -1.67
C GLU A 9 -63.50 -16.39 -1.52
N PHE A 10 -62.72 -15.87 -2.47
CA PHE A 10 -61.26 -15.81 -2.34
C PHE A 10 -60.85 -14.57 -1.53
N LEU A 11 -60.19 -14.76 -0.39
CA LEU A 11 -59.73 -13.64 0.45
C LEU A 11 -58.46 -12.95 -0.06
N ALA A 12 -57.72 -13.61 -0.95
CA ALA A 12 -56.51 -13.09 -1.57
C ALA A 12 -56.34 -13.66 -2.98
N LEU A 13 -55.82 -12.84 -3.88
CA LEU A 13 -55.44 -13.24 -5.24
C LEU A 13 -54.30 -14.27 -5.19
N LEU A 14 -54.35 -15.27 -6.07
CA LEU A 14 -53.31 -16.27 -6.21
C LEU A 14 -52.04 -15.66 -6.80
N GLU A 15 -50.96 -15.63 -6.01
CA GLU A 15 -49.71 -14.97 -6.38
C GLU A 15 -49.03 -15.58 -7.61
N ASN A 16 -48.34 -14.72 -8.37
CA ASN A 16 -47.39 -15.15 -9.40
C ASN A 16 -46.03 -15.45 -8.76
N HIS A 17 -45.39 -16.55 -9.15
CA HIS A 17 -44.10 -16.96 -8.60
C HIS A 17 -43.03 -17.07 -9.71
N THR A 18 -41.85 -16.50 -9.46
CA THR A 18 -40.67 -16.75 -10.29
C THR A 18 -39.68 -17.58 -9.49
N VAL A 19 -39.36 -18.79 -9.97
CA VAL A 19 -38.71 -19.84 -9.18
C VAL A 19 -37.45 -20.33 -9.88
N ILE A 20 -36.32 -20.36 -9.15
CA ILE A 20 -35.05 -20.92 -9.63
C ILE A 20 -35.18 -22.45 -9.72
N GLN A 21 -34.74 -23.05 -10.83
CA GLN A 21 -34.74 -24.51 -11.02
C GLN A 21 -34.11 -25.24 -9.82
N GLY A 22 -34.73 -26.34 -9.39
CA GLY A 22 -34.30 -27.12 -8.22
C GLY A 22 -34.68 -26.53 -6.86
N ARG A 23 -35.38 -25.38 -6.82
CA ARG A 23 -36.04 -24.87 -5.59
C ARG A 23 -37.47 -25.38 -5.46
N ASP A 24 -38.03 -25.19 -4.28
CA ASP A 24 -39.42 -25.51 -3.97
C ASP A 24 -40.29 -24.24 -3.98
N VAL A 25 -41.59 -24.37 -4.23
CA VAL A 25 -42.56 -23.28 -4.19
C VAL A 25 -43.89 -23.74 -3.59
N CYS A 26 -44.62 -22.82 -2.95
CA CYS A 26 -45.90 -23.08 -2.28
C CYS A 26 -46.96 -22.08 -2.72
N PHE A 27 -47.76 -22.44 -3.74
CA PHE A 27 -48.95 -21.69 -4.09
C PHE A 27 -49.96 -21.73 -2.94
N THR A 28 -50.47 -20.57 -2.52
CA THR A 28 -51.42 -20.47 -1.41
C THR A 28 -52.76 -19.94 -1.91
N CYS A 29 -53.84 -20.67 -1.65
CA CYS A 29 -55.20 -20.25 -1.95
C CYS A 29 -56.02 -20.16 -0.66
N VAL A 30 -56.62 -19.00 -0.41
CA VAL A 30 -57.43 -18.73 0.78
C VAL A 30 -58.88 -18.54 0.38
N VAL A 31 -59.77 -19.40 0.87
CA VAL A 31 -61.20 -19.42 0.59
C VAL A 31 -61.99 -19.28 1.89
N ASN A 32 -62.76 -18.21 2.02
CA ASN A 32 -63.71 -18.02 3.12
C ASN A 32 -65.02 -18.76 2.82
N HIS A 33 -65.84 -19.00 3.85
CA HIS A 33 -67.18 -19.60 3.74
C HIS A 33 -67.26 -20.88 2.90
N LEU A 34 -66.23 -21.75 2.92
CA LEU A 34 -66.20 -22.93 2.04
C LEU A 34 -67.33 -23.94 2.31
N GLN A 35 -67.86 -24.02 3.54
CA GLN A 35 -68.93 -24.95 3.94
C GLN A 35 -68.67 -26.40 3.46
N SER A 36 -69.55 -26.94 2.59
CA SER A 36 -69.48 -28.28 1.98
C SER A 36 -68.76 -28.32 0.63
N TYR A 37 -68.40 -27.16 0.07
CA TYR A 37 -67.67 -27.06 -1.20
C TYR A 37 -66.21 -27.55 -1.06
N LYS A 38 -65.57 -27.81 -2.20
CA LYS A 38 -64.22 -28.37 -2.29
C LYS A 38 -63.36 -27.53 -3.21
N VAL A 39 -62.17 -27.20 -2.70
CA VAL A 39 -61.09 -26.58 -3.49
C VAL A 39 -60.41 -27.64 -4.35
N ALA A 40 -60.09 -27.32 -5.60
CA ALA A 40 -59.27 -28.12 -6.50
C ALA A 40 -58.09 -27.30 -7.04
N TRP A 41 -56.95 -27.97 -7.20
CA TRP A 41 -55.76 -27.42 -7.85
C TRP A 41 -55.62 -28.02 -9.25
N ILE A 42 -55.48 -27.16 -10.25
CA ILE A 42 -55.46 -27.53 -11.67
C ILE A 42 -54.29 -26.79 -12.36
N LYS A 43 -53.50 -27.45 -13.20
CA LYS A 43 -52.55 -26.77 -14.10
C LYS A 43 -53.30 -26.42 -15.39
N SER A 44 -53.55 -25.13 -15.61
CA SER A 44 -54.48 -24.64 -16.65
C SER A 44 -53.99 -24.87 -18.08
N ASP A 45 -52.67 -24.89 -18.27
CA ASP A 45 -52.01 -25.08 -19.57
C ASP A 45 -52.28 -26.45 -20.20
N SER A 46 -52.32 -27.47 -19.36
CA SER A 46 -52.45 -28.89 -19.65
C SER A 46 -53.82 -29.44 -19.23
N LYS A 47 -54.64 -28.60 -18.59
CA LYS A 47 -55.95 -28.94 -17.97
C LYS A 47 -55.86 -30.08 -16.95
N ALA A 48 -54.67 -30.35 -16.42
CA ALA A 48 -54.41 -31.46 -15.52
C ALA A 48 -54.90 -31.13 -14.10
N ILE A 49 -55.81 -31.95 -13.56
CA ILE A 49 -56.21 -31.88 -12.16
C ILE A 49 -55.06 -32.41 -11.29
N LEU A 50 -54.50 -31.56 -10.44
CA LEU A 50 -53.37 -31.87 -9.59
C LEU A 50 -53.84 -32.48 -8.26
N ALA A 51 -54.87 -31.88 -7.65
CA ALA A 51 -55.43 -32.31 -6.37
C ALA A 51 -56.88 -31.85 -6.20
N ILE A 52 -57.64 -32.57 -5.39
CA ILE A 52 -59.00 -32.20 -4.95
C ILE A 52 -59.05 -32.26 -3.42
N HIS A 53 -59.29 -31.11 -2.80
CA HIS A 53 -59.37 -30.85 -1.37
C HIS A 53 -58.10 -31.27 -0.59
N THR A 54 -58.00 -32.53 -0.17
CA THR A 54 -56.83 -33.12 0.51
C THR A 54 -56.18 -34.25 -0.27
N HIS A 55 -56.78 -34.69 -1.38
CA HIS A 55 -56.33 -35.84 -2.15
C HIS A 55 -55.55 -35.42 -3.40
N MET A 56 -54.34 -35.95 -3.57
CA MET A 56 -53.55 -35.78 -4.80
C MET A 56 -54.15 -36.63 -5.93
N VAL A 57 -54.39 -36.01 -7.08
CA VAL A 57 -54.91 -36.66 -8.29
C VAL A 57 -53.79 -36.89 -9.31
N ALA A 58 -52.81 -35.98 -9.38
CA ALA A 58 -51.65 -36.15 -10.24
C ALA A 58 -50.61 -37.10 -9.61
N HIS A 59 -50.25 -38.16 -10.35
CA HIS A 59 -49.15 -39.07 -10.00
C HIS A 59 -47.77 -38.42 -10.24
N ASN A 60 -47.44 -37.39 -9.47
CA ASN A 60 -46.12 -36.74 -9.47
C ASN A 60 -45.63 -36.59 -8.02
N PRO A 61 -44.56 -37.29 -7.59
CA PRO A 61 -44.08 -37.27 -6.20
C PRO A 61 -43.51 -35.92 -5.77
N ARG A 62 -43.32 -34.97 -6.70
CA ARG A 62 -42.90 -33.59 -6.41
C ARG A 62 -44.06 -32.66 -6.09
N LEU A 63 -45.31 -33.11 -6.21
CA LEU A 63 -46.51 -32.34 -5.87
C LEU A 63 -47.10 -32.85 -4.56
N SER A 64 -47.45 -31.94 -3.66
CA SER A 64 -48.24 -32.26 -2.47
C SER A 64 -49.19 -31.12 -2.11
N VAL A 65 -50.27 -31.43 -1.41
CA VAL A 65 -51.23 -30.44 -0.90
C VAL A 65 -51.34 -30.53 0.61
N THR A 66 -51.34 -29.37 1.26
CA THR A 66 -51.61 -29.22 2.70
C THR A 66 -52.73 -28.21 2.90
N HIS A 67 -53.53 -28.37 3.96
CA HIS A 67 -54.59 -27.43 4.32
C HIS A 67 -54.54 -27.11 5.82
N ASN A 68 -55.08 -25.97 6.23
CA ASN A 68 -55.14 -25.56 7.64
C ASN A 68 -56.42 -25.98 8.37
N GLY A 69 -57.21 -26.90 7.80
CA GLY A 69 -58.51 -27.32 8.34
C GLY A 69 -59.67 -26.31 8.19
N HIS A 70 -59.39 -25.03 7.88
CA HIS A 70 -60.40 -23.96 7.90
C HIS A 70 -60.61 -23.28 6.55
N ASN A 71 -59.61 -22.55 6.06
CA ASN A 71 -59.77 -21.58 4.96
C ASN A 71 -58.59 -21.52 3.99
N THR A 72 -57.50 -22.26 4.22
CA THR A 72 -56.26 -22.16 3.43
C THR A 72 -55.86 -23.52 2.89
N TRP A 73 -55.74 -23.61 1.57
CA TRP A 73 -55.19 -24.76 0.84
C TRP A 73 -53.89 -24.34 0.15
N LYS A 74 -52.86 -25.17 0.25
CA LYS A 74 -51.53 -24.91 -0.29
C LYS A 74 -51.09 -26.04 -1.18
N LEU A 75 -50.64 -25.71 -2.40
CA LEU A 75 -50.02 -26.64 -3.34
C LEU A 75 -48.51 -26.40 -3.32
N HIS A 76 -47.76 -27.41 -2.88
CA HIS A 76 -46.31 -27.42 -2.90
C HIS A 76 -45.82 -28.10 -4.18
N VAL A 77 -44.85 -27.48 -4.84
CA VAL A 77 -44.09 -28.07 -5.95
C VAL A 77 -42.62 -28.10 -5.53
N THR A 78 -42.06 -29.29 -5.33
CA THR A 78 -40.67 -29.45 -4.90
C THR A 78 -39.73 -29.72 -6.08
N ASN A 79 -38.45 -29.35 -5.94
CA ASN A 79 -37.42 -29.56 -6.97
C ASN A 79 -37.91 -29.14 -8.37
N VAL A 80 -38.36 -27.87 -8.49
CA VAL A 80 -39.05 -27.32 -9.66
C VAL A 80 -38.20 -27.44 -10.92
N GLN A 81 -38.81 -27.94 -11.99
CA GLN A 81 -38.19 -28.16 -13.30
C GLN A 81 -38.78 -27.23 -14.38
N PRO A 82 -38.08 -26.97 -15.49
CA PRO A 82 -38.52 -26.00 -16.51
C PRO A 82 -39.91 -26.30 -17.11
N ASN A 83 -40.32 -27.58 -17.16
CA ASN A 83 -41.63 -28.02 -17.63
C ASN A 83 -42.78 -27.82 -16.61
N ASP A 84 -42.46 -27.54 -15.35
CA ASP A 84 -43.48 -27.13 -14.36
C ASP A 84 -43.94 -25.68 -14.60
N SER A 85 -43.18 -24.86 -15.34
CA SER A 85 -43.60 -23.51 -15.69
C SER A 85 -44.96 -23.51 -16.40
N GLY A 86 -45.81 -22.52 -16.11
CA GLY A 86 -47.19 -22.48 -16.61
C GLY A 86 -48.14 -21.83 -15.61
N THR A 87 -49.43 -21.84 -15.93
CA THR A 87 -50.47 -21.23 -15.09
C THR A 87 -51.14 -22.29 -14.21
N TYR A 88 -51.23 -22.01 -12.93
CA TYR A 88 -51.87 -22.83 -11.91
C TYR A 88 -53.17 -22.15 -11.47
N MET A 89 -54.18 -22.96 -11.18
CA MET A 89 -55.52 -22.51 -10.83
C MET A 89 -55.99 -23.14 -9.54
N CYS A 90 -56.50 -22.30 -8.64
CA CYS A 90 -57.32 -22.70 -7.52
C CYS A 90 -58.79 -22.53 -7.92
N GLN A 91 -59.60 -23.58 -7.80
CA GLN A 91 -60.99 -23.62 -8.24
C GLN A 91 -61.88 -24.14 -7.10
N VAL A 92 -63.09 -23.61 -6.96
CA VAL A 92 -64.11 -24.07 -6.00
C VAL A 92 -65.34 -24.51 -6.78
N ASN A 93 -65.93 -25.66 -6.43
CA ASN A 93 -67.08 -26.25 -7.14
C ASN A 93 -68.43 -25.59 -6.82
N THR A 94 -68.47 -24.26 -6.77
CA THR A 94 -69.71 -23.47 -6.70
C THR A 94 -70.49 -23.53 -8.02
N GLU A 95 -71.73 -23.04 -8.02
CA GLU A 95 -72.54 -22.86 -9.22
C GLU A 95 -73.05 -21.41 -9.27
N PRO A 96 -72.50 -20.54 -10.15
CA PRO A 96 -71.43 -20.79 -11.12
C PRO A 96 -70.06 -21.02 -10.45
N MET A 97 -69.18 -21.71 -11.17
CA MET A 97 -67.89 -22.18 -10.65
C MET A 97 -66.88 -21.02 -10.49
N ARG A 98 -66.39 -20.81 -9.25
CA ARG A 98 -65.41 -19.76 -8.93
C ARG A 98 -63.97 -20.29 -9.04
N SER A 99 -63.09 -19.53 -9.67
CA SER A 99 -61.66 -19.84 -9.76
C SER A 99 -60.77 -18.61 -9.76
N GLN A 100 -59.50 -18.81 -9.43
CA GLN A 100 -58.43 -17.82 -9.56
C GLN A 100 -57.13 -18.47 -10.04
N THR A 101 -56.31 -17.72 -10.77
CA THR A 101 -55.10 -18.20 -11.44
C THR A 101 -53.85 -17.42 -11.02
N GLY A 102 -52.73 -18.12 -10.93
CA GLY A 102 -51.40 -17.57 -10.70
C GLY A 102 -50.38 -18.29 -11.59
N HIS A 103 -49.36 -17.57 -12.05
CA HIS A 103 -48.39 -18.06 -13.02
C HIS A 103 -47.05 -18.41 -12.35
N MET A 104 -46.55 -19.62 -12.63
CA MET A 104 -45.16 -19.98 -12.29
C MET A 104 -44.26 -19.79 -13.51
N LYS A 105 -43.29 -18.89 -13.37
CA LYS A 105 -42.16 -18.73 -14.29
C LYS A 105 -40.93 -19.42 -13.71
N VAL A 106 -40.44 -20.47 -14.37
CA VAL A 106 -39.19 -21.12 -13.97
C VAL A 106 -38.00 -20.40 -14.62
N VAL A 107 -36.96 -20.14 -13.83
CA VAL A 107 -35.72 -19.50 -14.27
C VAL A 107 -34.51 -20.38 -13.95
N ILE A 108 -33.52 -20.33 -14.82
CA ILE A 108 -32.29 -21.13 -14.75
C ILE A 108 -31.14 -20.13 -14.58
N PRO A 109 -30.32 -20.22 -13.52
CA PRO A 109 -29.17 -19.34 -13.31
C PRO A 109 -28.17 -19.40 -14.48
N PRO A 110 -27.29 -18.40 -14.62
CA PRO A 110 -26.25 -18.42 -15.64
C PRO A 110 -25.21 -19.51 -15.36
N ASP A 111 -24.74 -20.17 -16.41
CA ASP A 111 -23.61 -21.12 -16.38
C ASP A 111 -22.70 -20.90 -17.60
N ILE A 112 -21.38 -20.92 -17.43
CA ILE A 112 -20.41 -20.61 -18.51
C ILE A 112 -19.95 -21.90 -19.16
N MET A 113 -20.10 -21.99 -20.48
CA MET A 113 -19.60 -23.12 -21.26
C MET A 113 -18.08 -23.13 -21.25
N ASP A 114 -17.49 -24.28 -20.95
CA ASP A 114 -16.11 -24.56 -21.32
C ASP A 114 -16.01 -24.75 -22.84
N LEU A 115 -15.60 -23.67 -23.50
CA LEU A 115 -15.02 -23.71 -24.83
C LEU A 115 -13.56 -24.18 -24.72
N ASP A 116 -13.08 -24.92 -25.71
CA ASP A 116 -11.68 -25.34 -25.84
C ASP A 116 -10.77 -24.15 -26.24
N ASP A 117 -10.76 -23.11 -25.42
CA ASP A 117 -9.88 -21.95 -25.52
C ASP A 117 -8.45 -22.36 -25.12
N SER A 118 -7.74 -23.05 -26.02
CA SER A 118 -6.35 -23.50 -25.79
C SER A 118 -5.42 -22.33 -25.42
N ALA A 119 -4.34 -22.60 -24.70
CA ALA A 119 -3.42 -21.55 -24.21
C ALA A 119 -2.87 -20.65 -25.32
N ASP A 120 -2.69 -21.17 -26.53
CA ASP A 120 -2.29 -20.41 -27.72
C ASP A 120 -3.33 -19.37 -28.14
N ASN A 121 -4.63 -19.64 -27.98
CA ASN A 121 -5.72 -18.71 -28.29
C ASN A 121 -5.83 -17.55 -27.29
N LEU A 122 -5.13 -17.63 -26.15
CA LEU A 122 -5.10 -16.61 -25.09
C LEU A 122 -3.77 -15.84 -25.04
N THR A 123 -2.82 -16.22 -25.91
CA THR A 123 -1.47 -15.68 -25.95
C THR A 123 -1.25 -14.93 -27.26
N ALA A 124 -0.86 -13.66 -27.19
CA ALA A 124 -0.64 -12.81 -28.35
C ALA A 124 0.82 -12.34 -28.44
N LYS A 125 1.24 -11.86 -29.61
CA LYS A 125 2.48 -11.10 -29.76
C LYS A 125 2.18 -9.61 -29.52
N GLU A 126 3.13 -8.87 -28.97
CA GLU A 126 2.97 -7.41 -28.85
C GLU A 126 2.74 -6.77 -30.23
N ASN A 127 1.76 -5.85 -30.28
CA ASN A 127 1.16 -5.26 -31.49
C ASN A 127 0.32 -6.21 -32.38
N SER A 128 0.04 -7.46 -31.98
CA SER A 128 -0.95 -8.31 -32.68
C SER A 128 -2.36 -8.20 -32.09
N ASP A 129 -3.33 -8.80 -32.78
CA ASP A 129 -4.74 -8.82 -32.38
C ASP A 129 -5.09 -10.09 -31.61
N LEU A 130 -5.79 -9.96 -30.47
CA LEU A 130 -6.32 -11.06 -29.68
C LEU A 130 -7.87 -11.05 -29.66
N ARG A 131 -8.49 -12.23 -29.48
CA ARG A 131 -9.96 -12.40 -29.47
C ARG A 131 -10.41 -13.39 -28.41
N LEU A 132 -10.66 -12.89 -27.21
CA LEU A 132 -11.24 -13.68 -26.12
C LEU A 132 -12.70 -14.02 -26.44
N ARG A 133 -13.14 -15.24 -26.11
CA ARG A 133 -14.49 -15.74 -26.36
C ARG A 133 -15.09 -16.21 -25.05
N CYS A 134 -16.37 -15.97 -24.85
CA CYS A 134 -17.11 -16.50 -23.71
C CYS A 134 -18.57 -16.74 -24.10
N ARG A 135 -19.13 -17.85 -23.64
CA ARG A 135 -20.51 -18.24 -23.93
C ARG A 135 -21.13 -18.81 -22.67
N ALA A 136 -22.37 -18.44 -22.39
CA ALA A 136 -23.09 -18.90 -21.21
C ALA A 136 -24.52 -19.35 -21.54
N THR A 137 -25.00 -20.34 -20.80
CA THR A 137 -26.40 -20.78 -20.75
C THR A 137 -27.14 -20.07 -19.60
N GLY A 138 -28.47 -20.23 -19.55
CA GLY A 138 -29.33 -19.63 -18.53
C GLY A 138 -30.68 -19.22 -19.12
N THR A 139 -31.69 -19.06 -18.26
CA THR A 139 -33.04 -18.60 -18.64
C THR A 139 -33.55 -17.60 -17.59
N PRO A 140 -33.65 -16.29 -17.90
CA PRO A 140 -33.41 -15.64 -19.20
C PRO A 140 -31.98 -15.82 -19.72
N LYS A 141 -31.79 -15.60 -21.03
CA LYS A 141 -30.46 -15.68 -21.66
C LYS A 141 -29.50 -14.70 -20.97
N PRO A 142 -28.32 -15.13 -20.51
CA PRO A 142 -27.41 -14.26 -19.77
C PRO A 142 -26.81 -13.16 -20.64
N LYS A 143 -26.66 -11.99 -20.03
CA LYS A 143 -25.80 -10.91 -20.47
C LYS A 143 -24.36 -11.27 -20.09
N ILE A 144 -23.43 -11.11 -21.04
CA ILE A 144 -22.00 -11.35 -20.84
C ILE A 144 -21.27 -10.02 -20.79
N THR A 145 -20.49 -9.80 -19.74
CA THR A 145 -19.63 -8.63 -19.57
C THR A 145 -18.20 -9.06 -19.27
N TRP A 146 -17.24 -8.25 -19.73
CA TRP A 146 -15.81 -8.43 -19.47
C TRP A 146 -15.30 -7.29 -18.60
N ARG A 147 -14.43 -7.60 -17.66
CA ARG A 147 -13.60 -6.63 -16.92
C ARG A 147 -12.18 -7.19 -16.74
N ARG A 148 -11.20 -6.34 -16.40
CA ARG A 148 -9.92 -6.83 -15.85
C ARG A 148 -10.08 -7.19 -14.38
N GLU A 149 -9.28 -8.12 -13.88
CA GLU A 149 -9.27 -8.49 -12.45
C GLU A 149 -8.47 -7.49 -11.60
N ASP A 150 -7.48 -6.82 -12.19
CA ASP A 150 -6.67 -5.77 -11.55
C ASP A 150 -7.39 -4.41 -11.39
N GLY A 151 -8.68 -4.34 -11.74
CA GLY A 151 -9.49 -3.13 -11.68
C GLY A 151 -9.12 -2.05 -12.71
N ARG A 152 -8.16 -2.28 -13.60
CA ARG A 152 -7.79 -1.32 -14.65
C ARG A 152 -8.81 -1.35 -15.80
N ASN A 153 -8.83 -0.27 -16.57
CA ASN A 153 -9.65 -0.18 -17.77
C ASN A 153 -9.16 -1.14 -18.87
N ILE A 154 -10.10 -1.61 -19.69
CA ILE A 154 -9.86 -2.30 -20.94
C ILE A 154 -9.64 -1.24 -22.04
N THR A 155 -8.47 -1.26 -22.66
CA THR A 155 -8.21 -0.49 -23.89
C THR A 155 -8.94 -1.13 -25.07
N LEU A 156 -9.69 -0.32 -25.81
CA LEU A 156 -10.30 -0.69 -27.09
C LEU A 156 -9.72 0.22 -28.19
N ARG A 157 -8.96 -0.36 -29.12
CA ARG A 157 -8.37 0.37 -30.26
C ARG A 157 -9.25 0.22 -31.50
N SER A 158 -9.55 1.34 -32.16
CA SER A 158 -10.37 1.40 -33.37
C SER A 158 -9.85 2.44 -34.36
N GLU A 159 -10.37 2.44 -35.58
CA GLU A 159 -10.13 3.49 -36.58
C GLU A 159 -10.55 4.89 -36.10
N ARG A 160 -11.43 4.98 -35.09
CA ARG A 160 -11.90 6.22 -34.47
C ARG A 160 -11.03 6.67 -33.29
N GLY A 161 -9.93 5.97 -33.02
CA GLY A 161 -9.04 6.22 -31.89
C GLY A 161 -9.13 5.16 -30.78
N ILE A 162 -8.60 5.51 -29.61
CA ILE A 162 -8.47 4.65 -28.44
C ILE A 162 -9.53 5.01 -27.41
N GLN A 163 -10.31 4.02 -26.97
CA GLN A 163 -11.25 4.14 -25.86
C GLN A 163 -10.75 3.34 -24.65
N GLN A 164 -11.05 3.82 -23.44
CA GLN A 164 -10.81 3.11 -22.17
C GLN A 164 -12.15 2.84 -21.51
N VAL A 165 -12.43 1.59 -21.13
CA VAL A 165 -13.71 1.20 -20.49
C VAL A 165 -13.48 0.32 -19.26
N THR A 166 -14.24 0.53 -18.18
CA THR A 166 -14.19 -0.30 -16.97
C THR A 166 -14.80 -1.69 -17.20
N PHE A 167 -15.76 -1.80 -18.11
CA PHE A 167 -16.34 -3.05 -18.57
C PHE A 167 -16.67 -3.00 -20.07
N TYR A 168 -16.71 -4.17 -20.71
CA TYR A 168 -17.13 -4.34 -22.11
C TYR A 168 -18.24 -5.39 -22.23
N GLU A 169 -19.30 -5.09 -22.98
CA GLU A 169 -20.46 -5.99 -23.11
C GLU A 169 -20.39 -6.79 -24.42
N GLY A 170 -20.40 -8.13 -24.33
CA GLY A 170 -20.39 -9.00 -25.52
C GLY A 170 -19.78 -10.38 -25.26
N GLY A 171 -20.19 -11.37 -26.06
CA GLY A 171 -19.64 -12.74 -25.99
C GLY A 171 -18.24 -12.91 -26.60
N GLN A 172 -17.66 -11.86 -27.18
CA GLN A 172 -16.29 -11.85 -27.68
C GLN A 172 -15.66 -10.48 -27.41
N LEU A 173 -14.48 -10.46 -26.80
CA LEU A 173 -13.69 -9.24 -26.57
C LEU A 173 -12.49 -9.26 -27.52
N HIS A 174 -12.42 -8.26 -28.41
CA HIS A 174 -11.38 -8.13 -29.42
C HIS A 174 -10.37 -7.06 -29.01
N LEU A 175 -9.21 -7.49 -28.53
CA LEU A 175 -8.11 -6.61 -28.12
C LEU A 175 -7.21 -6.39 -29.33
N LYS A 176 -7.35 -5.24 -29.99
CA LYS A 176 -6.54 -4.89 -31.16
C LYS A 176 -5.19 -4.29 -30.79
N GLY A 177 -4.14 -4.67 -31.53
CA GLY A 177 -2.78 -4.17 -31.37
C GLY A 177 -2.29 -4.18 -29.91
N ILE A 178 -2.40 -5.33 -29.25
CA ILE A 178 -2.24 -5.46 -27.79
C ILE A 178 -0.82 -5.11 -27.32
N GLN A 179 -0.71 -4.44 -26.17
CA GLN A 179 0.56 -3.96 -25.59
C GLN A 179 0.91 -4.72 -24.31
N ARG A 180 2.20 -4.81 -23.93
CA ARG A 180 2.62 -5.54 -22.71
C ARG A 180 1.92 -5.10 -21.42
N GLN A 181 1.56 -3.82 -21.29
CA GLN A 181 0.86 -3.29 -20.10
C GLN A 181 -0.60 -3.78 -19.99
N GLU A 182 -1.10 -4.46 -21.03
CA GLU A 182 -2.45 -5.02 -21.14
C GLU A 182 -2.47 -6.53 -20.87
N MET A 183 -1.31 -7.14 -20.60
CA MET A 183 -1.17 -8.48 -20.03
C MET A 183 -1.92 -8.59 -18.68
N GLY A 184 -2.30 -9.81 -18.30
CA GLY A 184 -2.91 -10.13 -17.01
C GLY A 184 -4.28 -10.80 -17.10
N TRP A 185 -5.02 -10.82 -15.99
CA TRP A 185 -6.25 -11.60 -15.85
C TRP A 185 -7.49 -10.81 -16.29
N TYR A 186 -8.21 -11.38 -17.26
CA TYR A 186 -9.53 -10.90 -17.72
C TYR A 186 -10.62 -11.80 -17.16
N LEU A 187 -11.74 -11.21 -16.75
CA LEU A 187 -12.90 -11.89 -16.21
C LEU A 187 -14.06 -11.77 -17.20
N CYS A 188 -14.50 -12.91 -17.75
CA CYS A 188 -15.85 -13.02 -18.30
C CYS A 188 -16.83 -13.20 -17.14
N ILE A 189 -17.91 -12.43 -17.11
CA ILE A 189 -18.99 -12.53 -16.13
C ILE A 189 -20.31 -12.75 -16.88
N ALA A 190 -21.09 -13.73 -16.45
CA ALA A 190 -22.41 -14.03 -17.00
C ALA A 190 -23.50 -13.81 -15.92
N SER A 191 -24.51 -13.00 -16.25
CA SER A 191 -25.65 -12.72 -15.37
C SER A 191 -26.95 -12.60 -16.18
N ASN A 192 -28.04 -13.17 -15.66
CA ASN A 192 -29.39 -12.99 -16.21
C ASN A 192 -30.36 -12.32 -15.22
N GLY A 193 -29.81 -11.66 -14.18
CA GLY A 193 -30.59 -11.04 -13.10
C GLY A 193 -30.96 -11.97 -11.94
N PHE A 194 -30.75 -13.29 -12.07
CA PHE A 194 -30.99 -14.26 -11.00
C PHE A 194 -29.68 -14.81 -10.44
N PRO A 195 -29.52 -14.91 -9.11
CA PRO A 195 -28.28 -15.39 -8.50
C PRO A 195 -28.18 -16.93 -8.50
N PRO A 196 -26.96 -17.49 -8.48
CA PRO A 196 -25.67 -16.79 -8.53
C PRO A 196 -25.34 -16.29 -9.95
N ALA A 197 -24.71 -15.11 -10.05
CA ALA A 197 -23.94 -14.77 -11.25
C ALA A 197 -22.62 -15.56 -11.23
N VAL A 198 -22.10 -15.92 -12.41
CA VAL A 198 -20.89 -16.76 -12.55
C VAL A 198 -19.82 -16.04 -13.37
N SER A 199 -18.56 -16.44 -13.21
CA SER A 199 -17.43 -15.81 -13.90
C SER A 199 -16.30 -16.79 -14.21
N LYS A 200 -15.66 -16.64 -15.37
CA LYS A 200 -14.49 -17.42 -15.82
C LYS A 200 -13.28 -16.50 -16.02
N ARG A 201 -12.12 -16.92 -15.52
CA ARG A 201 -10.82 -16.24 -15.68
C ARG A 201 -10.17 -16.60 -17.01
N TYR A 202 -9.54 -15.61 -17.63
CA TYR A 202 -8.80 -15.69 -18.88
C TYR A 202 -7.41 -15.05 -18.69
N PRO A 203 -6.31 -15.83 -18.65
CA PRO A 203 -4.96 -15.30 -18.60
C PRO A 203 -4.58 -14.74 -19.98
N VAL A 204 -4.46 -13.42 -20.11
CA VAL A 204 -4.01 -12.76 -21.34
C VAL A 204 -2.51 -12.55 -21.28
N ASN A 205 -1.77 -13.30 -22.10
CA ASN A 205 -0.31 -13.21 -22.20
C ASN A 205 0.09 -12.42 -23.45
N VAL A 206 1.10 -11.55 -23.33
CA VAL A 206 1.63 -10.76 -24.46
C VAL A 206 3.13 -11.02 -24.57
N HIS A 207 3.55 -11.68 -25.65
CA HIS A 207 4.95 -12.02 -25.92
C HIS A 207 5.68 -10.92 -26.72
N PHE A 208 6.88 -10.56 -26.28
CA PHE A 208 7.76 -9.56 -26.88
C PHE A 208 9.24 -9.90 -26.64
N LYS A 209 10.15 -9.35 -27.46
CA LYS A 209 11.60 -9.54 -27.28
C LYS A 209 12.07 -8.91 -25.95
N PRO A 210 13.10 -9.45 -25.28
CA PRO A 210 13.64 -8.84 -24.07
C PRO A 210 14.07 -7.39 -24.31
N LEU A 211 13.81 -6.51 -23.35
CA LEU A 211 14.20 -5.11 -23.35
C LEU A 211 14.98 -4.84 -22.07
N ILE A 212 16.28 -4.55 -22.20
CA ILE A 212 17.13 -4.18 -21.08
C ILE A 212 17.16 -2.65 -20.91
N LYS A 213 16.95 -2.22 -19.67
CA LYS A 213 17.07 -0.83 -19.22
C LYS A 213 18.22 -0.74 -18.22
N VAL A 214 19.31 -0.09 -18.65
CA VAL A 214 20.46 0.24 -17.81
C VAL A 214 20.31 1.70 -17.37
N PHE A 215 19.87 1.92 -16.12
CA PHE A 215 19.70 3.27 -15.57
C PHE A 215 21.05 3.95 -15.31
N HIS A 216 22.05 3.18 -14.85
CA HIS A 216 23.38 3.68 -14.50
C HIS A 216 24.44 3.00 -15.38
N GLN A 217 24.67 3.58 -16.57
CA GLN A 217 25.65 3.10 -17.54
C GLN A 217 27.11 3.28 -17.08
N LEU A 218 27.33 4.14 -16.08
CA LEU A 218 28.59 4.34 -15.39
C LEU A 218 28.34 4.16 -13.88
N VAL A 219 29.19 3.37 -13.23
CA VAL A 219 29.25 3.20 -11.78
C VAL A 219 30.69 3.44 -11.34
N GLU A 220 30.89 4.22 -10.29
CA GLU A 220 32.22 4.53 -9.74
C GLU A 220 32.32 3.96 -8.31
N ALA A 221 33.38 3.19 -8.03
CA ALA A 221 33.57 2.54 -6.74
C ALA A 221 35.05 2.52 -6.33
N PRO A 222 35.39 2.74 -5.04
CA PRO A 222 36.77 2.71 -4.59
C PRO A 222 37.30 1.28 -4.52
N ALA A 223 38.59 1.08 -4.85
CA ALA A 223 39.22 -0.23 -4.73
C ALA A 223 39.13 -0.79 -3.30
N ASN A 224 38.92 -2.11 -3.19
CA ASN A 224 38.64 -2.87 -1.97
C ASN A 224 37.25 -2.63 -1.31
N SER A 225 36.30 -1.96 -1.97
CA SER A 225 34.89 -2.02 -1.57
C SER A 225 34.15 -3.15 -2.29
N ASP A 226 32.91 -3.41 -1.85
CA ASP A 226 31.93 -4.17 -2.63
C ASP A 226 31.10 -3.17 -3.47
N VAL A 227 30.58 -3.60 -4.62
CA VAL A 227 29.70 -2.79 -5.49
C VAL A 227 28.55 -3.65 -6.04
N VAL A 228 27.39 -3.05 -6.30
CA VAL A 228 26.25 -3.72 -6.95
C VAL A 228 25.96 -3.03 -8.28
N LEU A 229 26.16 -3.76 -9.39
CA LEU A 229 25.70 -3.37 -10.71
C LEU A 229 24.27 -3.92 -10.90
N HIS A 230 23.37 -3.18 -11.55
CA HIS A 230 22.01 -3.67 -11.78
C HIS A 230 21.44 -3.27 -13.14
N CYS A 231 20.59 -4.14 -13.69
CA CYS A 231 19.85 -3.93 -14.93
C CYS A 231 18.37 -4.29 -14.71
N SER A 232 17.45 -3.50 -15.27
CA SER A 232 16.05 -3.93 -15.38
C SER A 232 15.82 -4.59 -16.73
N VAL A 233 15.06 -5.70 -16.75
CA VAL A 233 14.74 -6.48 -17.94
C VAL A 233 13.23 -6.65 -18.01
N GLU A 234 12.61 -6.21 -19.10
CA GLU A 234 11.23 -6.59 -19.45
C GLU A 234 11.28 -7.68 -20.52
N SER A 235 10.61 -8.82 -20.31
CA SER A 235 10.58 -9.92 -21.27
C SER A 235 9.33 -10.80 -21.09
N SER A 236 8.76 -11.27 -22.19
CA SER A 236 7.72 -12.30 -22.19
C SER A 236 7.83 -13.16 -23.46
N PRO A 237 8.00 -14.49 -23.41
CA PRO A 237 8.15 -15.32 -22.21
C PRO A 237 9.35 -14.94 -21.32
N GLU A 238 9.41 -15.60 -20.16
CA GLU A 238 10.52 -15.53 -19.21
C GLU A 238 11.88 -15.69 -19.93
N PRO A 239 12.85 -14.78 -19.67
CA PRO A 239 14.14 -14.79 -20.35
C PRO A 239 15.16 -15.67 -19.62
N LEU A 240 16.08 -16.28 -20.39
CA LEU A 240 17.37 -16.68 -19.87
C LEU A 240 18.22 -15.41 -19.64
N ASN A 241 18.34 -15.02 -18.38
CA ASN A 241 19.22 -13.91 -17.97
C ASN A 241 20.67 -14.40 -17.79
N THR A 242 21.64 -13.52 -18.00
CA THR A 242 23.08 -13.81 -17.88
C THR A 242 23.89 -12.52 -17.70
N TRP A 243 24.95 -12.58 -16.89
CA TRP A 243 25.97 -11.52 -16.82
C TRP A 243 27.28 -11.98 -17.48
N TYR A 244 27.99 -11.02 -18.07
CA TYR A 244 29.33 -11.18 -18.63
C TYR A 244 30.31 -10.20 -17.97
N GLY A 245 31.53 -10.68 -17.72
CA GLY A 245 32.62 -9.93 -17.10
C GLY A 245 33.32 -8.96 -18.07
N VAL A 246 34.33 -8.26 -17.54
CA VAL A 246 35.18 -7.32 -18.31
C VAL A 246 36.01 -7.98 -19.41
N ASP A 247 36.15 -9.31 -19.33
CA ASP A 247 36.78 -10.23 -20.29
C ASP A 247 35.79 -10.76 -21.35
N GLY A 248 34.49 -10.45 -21.23
CA GLY A 248 33.43 -11.01 -22.04
C GLY A 248 33.04 -12.45 -21.70
N ILE A 249 33.54 -13.02 -20.60
CA ILE A 249 33.21 -14.39 -20.17
C ILE A 249 31.94 -14.36 -19.31
N LYS A 250 31.09 -15.40 -19.44
CA LYS A 250 29.87 -15.55 -18.63
C LYS A 250 30.24 -15.70 -17.15
N LEU A 251 29.74 -14.80 -16.31
CA LEU A 251 29.86 -14.88 -14.86
C LEU A 251 28.89 -15.93 -14.29
N LEU A 252 29.32 -16.55 -13.19
CA LEU A 252 28.57 -17.51 -12.40
C LEU A 252 28.73 -17.13 -10.91
N PRO A 253 27.82 -17.55 -10.01
CA PRO A 253 27.97 -17.27 -8.58
C PRO A 253 29.22 -17.90 -7.99
N ASP A 254 30.06 -17.09 -7.33
CA ASP A 254 31.32 -17.52 -6.68
C ASP A 254 31.61 -16.67 -5.40
N GLU A 255 32.81 -16.76 -4.82
CA GLU A 255 33.17 -15.97 -3.62
C GLU A 255 33.22 -14.44 -3.85
N LYS A 256 33.30 -14.02 -5.11
CA LYS A 256 33.49 -12.65 -5.57
C LYS A 256 32.22 -12.10 -6.22
N HIS A 257 31.52 -12.91 -7.02
CA HIS A 257 30.35 -12.54 -7.80
C HIS A 257 29.08 -13.14 -7.18
N ASP A 258 28.15 -12.28 -6.75
CA ASP A 258 26.82 -12.67 -6.26
C ASP A 258 25.76 -12.21 -7.27
N LEU A 259 25.09 -13.15 -7.92
CA LEU A 259 24.10 -12.88 -8.97
C LEU A 259 22.71 -13.14 -8.41
N SER A 260 21.85 -12.12 -8.41
CA SER A 260 20.47 -12.22 -7.93
C SER A 260 19.48 -11.64 -8.94
N GLU A 261 18.31 -12.24 -9.02
CA GLU A 261 17.23 -11.82 -9.90
C GLU A 261 15.98 -11.58 -9.06
N VAL A 262 15.42 -10.38 -9.15
CA VAL A 262 14.29 -9.92 -8.34
C VAL A 262 13.11 -9.60 -9.27
N PRO A 263 11.98 -10.33 -9.22
CA PRO A 263 10.81 -10.00 -10.01
C PRO A 263 10.21 -8.65 -9.54
N LEU A 264 9.88 -7.79 -10.51
CA LEU A 264 9.25 -6.48 -10.31
C LEU A 264 7.75 -6.54 -10.64
N ASN A 265 7.37 -7.34 -11.64
CA ASN A 265 6.00 -7.69 -12.02
C ASN A 265 5.99 -8.91 -12.96
N ASP A 266 4.81 -9.32 -13.42
CA ASP A 266 4.54 -10.50 -14.29
C ASP A 266 5.42 -10.64 -15.54
N TYR A 267 6.08 -9.58 -16.01
CA TYR A 267 6.97 -9.61 -17.18
C TYR A 267 8.29 -8.84 -16.98
N ALA A 268 8.58 -8.37 -15.77
CA ALA A 268 9.74 -7.51 -15.51
C ALA A 268 10.56 -7.95 -14.31
N TYR A 269 11.87 -7.91 -14.47
CA TYR A 269 12.87 -8.40 -13.53
C TYR A 269 13.94 -7.31 -13.29
N GLN A 270 14.59 -7.37 -12.14
CA GLN A 270 15.81 -6.64 -11.83
C GLN A 270 16.93 -7.65 -11.59
N LEU A 271 17.94 -7.62 -12.45
CA LEU A 271 19.16 -8.40 -12.31
C LEU A 271 20.16 -7.57 -11.51
N ASN A 272 20.76 -8.13 -10.46
CA ASN A 272 21.86 -7.52 -9.74
C ASN A 272 23.09 -8.42 -9.78
N LEU A 273 24.26 -7.81 -9.99
CA LEU A 273 25.58 -8.43 -9.87
C LEU A 273 26.33 -7.70 -8.77
N THR A 274 26.51 -8.35 -7.62
CA THR A 274 27.38 -7.84 -6.55
C THR A 274 28.80 -8.34 -6.78
N ILE A 275 29.76 -7.42 -6.86
CA ILE A 275 31.19 -7.72 -7.00
C ILE A 275 31.85 -7.36 -5.68
N LYS A 276 32.39 -8.36 -4.98
CA LYS A 276 32.95 -8.26 -3.64
C LYS A 276 34.46 -8.02 -3.68
N ARG A 277 34.98 -7.14 -2.82
CA ARG A 277 36.41 -6.81 -2.67
C ARG A 277 37.08 -6.42 -4.01
N LEU A 278 36.60 -5.34 -4.63
CA LEU A 278 37.08 -4.85 -5.93
C LEU A 278 38.60 -4.74 -6.01
N HIS A 279 39.19 -5.47 -6.95
CA HIS A 279 40.58 -5.33 -7.38
C HIS A 279 40.67 -4.46 -8.64
N ARG A 280 41.88 -4.09 -9.06
CA ARG A 280 42.07 -3.20 -10.21
C ARG A 280 41.65 -3.80 -11.55
N ASP A 281 41.74 -5.12 -11.67
CA ASP A 281 41.38 -5.86 -12.88
C ASP A 281 39.85 -6.01 -13.04
N ASP A 282 39.06 -5.60 -12.04
CA ASP A 282 37.59 -5.60 -12.09
C ASP A 282 37.01 -4.30 -12.69
N PHE A 283 37.83 -3.26 -12.89
CA PHE A 283 37.36 -2.02 -13.50
C PHE A 283 37.33 -2.14 -15.02
N GLY A 284 36.12 -2.16 -15.58
CA GLY A 284 35.89 -2.37 -17.01
C GLY A 284 34.40 -2.32 -17.37
N SER A 285 34.03 -2.97 -18.47
CA SER A 285 32.65 -3.03 -18.97
C SER A 285 32.03 -4.39 -18.68
N TYR A 286 31.03 -4.42 -17.78
CA TYR A 286 30.18 -5.60 -17.55
C TYR A 286 28.94 -5.53 -18.44
N THR A 287 28.48 -6.68 -18.94
CA THR A 287 27.27 -6.73 -19.79
C THR A 287 26.23 -7.66 -19.17
N CYS A 288 25.04 -7.12 -18.92
CA CYS A 288 23.85 -7.91 -18.61
C CYS A 288 23.14 -8.28 -19.93
N SER A 289 22.58 -9.49 -19.98
CA SER A 289 22.06 -10.12 -21.19
C SER A 289 20.79 -10.88 -20.85
N ALA A 290 19.80 -10.80 -21.74
CA ALA A 290 18.51 -11.47 -21.61
C ALA A 290 18.07 -12.04 -22.96
N GLU A 291 17.68 -13.31 -22.97
CA GLU A 291 17.32 -14.05 -24.19
C GLU A 291 16.02 -14.83 -24.01
N ASN A 292 15.05 -14.63 -24.90
CA ASN A 292 13.82 -15.42 -24.93
C ASN A 292 13.53 -15.95 -26.35
N LEU A 293 12.43 -16.69 -26.50
CA LEU A 293 12.03 -17.34 -27.77
C LEU A 293 11.89 -16.39 -28.97
N LEU A 294 11.78 -15.08 -28.73
CA LEU A 294 11.68 -14.05 -29.77
C LEU A 294 13.02 -13.35 -30.05
N GLY A 295 14.04 -13.49 -29.20
CA GLY A 295 15.40 -13.00 -29.42
C GLY A 295 16.17 -12.60 -28.16
N LYS A 296 17.39 -12.11 -28.38
CA LYS A 296 18.34 -11.65 -27.36
C LYS A 296 18.42 -10.11 -27.30
N THR A 297 18.74 -9.54 -26.14
CA THR A 297 19.14 -8.13 -25.98
C THR A 297 20.15 -8.01 -24.83
N GLU A 298 21.04 -7.03 -24.93
CA GLU A 298 22.20 -6.81 -24.04
C GLU A 298 22.28 -5.35 -23.62
N GLY A 299 22.83 -5.10 -22.42
CA GLY A 299 23.08 -3.76 -21.89
C GLY A 299 24.39 -3.74 -21.10
N THR A 300 25.19 -2.69 -21.29
CA THR A 300 26.54 -2.60 -20.71
C THR A 300 26.61 -1.54 -19.62
N ILE A 301 27.28 -1.87 -18.51
CA ILE A 301 27.60 -0.98 -17.40
C ILE A 301 29.12 -0.90 -17.29
N ARG A 302 29.66 0.33 -17.26
CA ARG A 302 31.08 0.57 -17.04
C ARG A 302 31.37 0.86 -15.57
N LEU A 303 32.26 0.08 -14.97
CA LEU A 303 32.74 0.23 -13.60
C LEU A 303 34.11 0.94 -13.58
N GLN A 304 34.30 1.98 -12.77
CA GLN A 304 35.56 2.76 -12.69
C GLN A 304 36.06 2.96 -11.25
N GLU A 305 37.39 3.09 -11.07
CA GLU A 305 38.04 3.27 -9.76
C GLU A 305 37.81 4.70 -9.22
N LEU A 306 37.03 4.83 -8.15
CA LEU A 306 36.78 6.11 -7.50
C LEU A 306 37.97 6.50 -6.60
N TYR A 307 38.79 7.44 -7.08
CA TYR A 307 39.98 7.92 -6.38
C TYR A 307 39.63 8.87 -5.22
N LEU A 308 39.41 8.30 -4.03
CA LEU A 308 39.24 9.08 -2.80
C LEU A 308 40.54 9.81 -2.41
N PRO A 309 40.56 11.16 -2.29
CA PRO A 309 41.78 11.90 -2.01
C PRO A 309 42.28 11.65 -0.58
N LYS A 310 43.48 11.08 -0.45
CA LYS A 310 44.11 10.80 0.84
C LYS A 310 44.44 12.11 1.57
N THR A 311 43.80 12.35 2.71
CA THR A 311 44.06 13.53 3.54
C THR A 311 45.40 13.42 4.27
N THR A 312 46.49 13.82 3.60
CA THR A 312 47.81 13.97 4.22
C THR A 312 47.81 15.14 5.20
N LEU A 313 47.62 14.83 6.49
CA LEU A 313 47.82 15.78 7.58
C LEU A 313 49.31 16.17 7.68
N ALA A 314 49.68 17.27 7.01
CA ALA A 314 50.98 17.89 7.17
C ALA A 314 51.11 18.44 8.61
N PRO A 315 52.20 18.15 9.35
CA PRO A 315 52.39 18.65 10.71
C PRO A 315 52.72 20.14 10.68
N ILE A 316 51.80 20.97 11.19
CA ILE A 316 52.00 22.41 11.33
C ILE A 316 53.10 22.66 12.38
N ARG A 317 54.23 23.23 11.96
CA ARG A 317 55.28 23.69 12.88
C ARG A 317 54.81 24.97 13.60
N TYR A 318 54.54 24.87 14.89
CA TYR A 318 54.35 26.02 15.77
C TYR A 318 55.68 26.41 16.45
N THR A 319 56.43 27.32 15.83
CA THR A 319 57.58 28.02 16.42
C THR A 319 57.59 29.47 15.90
N GLU A 320 58.09 30.42 16.70
CA GLU A 320 58.15 31.87 16.43
C GLU A 320 56.85 32.69 16.61
N TYR A 321 56.26 32.68 17.82
CA TYR A 321 55.46 33.84 18.31
C TYR A 321 55.45 34.02 19.85
N ALA A 322 56.43 33.44 20.57
CA ALA A 322 56.41 33.35 22.04
C ALA A 322 57.46 34.20 22.79
N ASP A 323 58.43 34.81 22.10
CA ASP A 323 59.63 35.41 22.73
C ASP A 323 59.52 36.91 23.11
N LYS A 324 58.29 37.46 23.26
CA LYS A 324 58.11 38.90 23.55
C LYS A 324 57.51 39.27 24.91
N TYR A 325 56.88 38.33 25.64
CA TYR A 325 56.23 38.61 26.92
C TYR A 325 56.40 37.48 27.96
N GLY A 326 57.64 37.25 28.40
CA GLY A 326 57.93 36.32 29.49
C GLY A 326 57.95 36.98 30.88
N PRO A 327 57.22 36.45 31.89
CA PRO A 327 57.45 36.80 33.29
C PRO A 327 58.75 36.14 33.82
N LYS A 328 59.38 36.72 34.85
CA LYS A 328 60.72 36.33 35.34
C LYS A 328 60.70 35.65 36.72
N LYS A 329 61.60 34.66 36.88
CA LYS A 329 62.03 33.98 38.13
C LYS A 329 60.99 32.97 38.71
N GLN A 330 61.36 31.97 39.52
CA GLN A 330 62.61 31.78 40.28
C GLN A 330 63.12 30.31 40.35
N THR A 331 64.39 30.15 40.75
CA THR A 331 65.24 28.94 40.95
C THR A 331 64.59 27.75 41.68
N ASP A 332 64.90 26.48 41.36
CA ASP A 332 66.14 25.76 41.77
C ASP A 332 66.40 24.54 40.81
N ARG A 333 67.60 24.27 40.26
CA ARG A 333 68.88 23.70 40.79
C ARG A 333 69.03 22.17 40.66
N ARG A 334 70.17 21.78 40.02
CA ARG A 334 70.88 20.47 40.06
C ARG A 334 70.23 19.28 39.29
N VAL A 335 70.96 18.31 38.71
CA VAL A 335 72.40 18.13 38.35
C VAL A 335 72.53 16.96 37.33
N LYS A 336 73.55 16.99 36.44
CA LYS A 336 74.35 15.90 35.76
C LYS A 336 73.81 14.45 35.58
N GLN A 337 74.25 13.60 34.63
CA GLN A 337 75.04 13.70 33.37
C GLN A 337 75.14 12.29 32.69
N TYR A 338 75.33 12.27 31.37
CA TYR A 338 75.72 11.18 30.41
C TYR A 338 76.80 10.13 30.85
N PRO A 339 77.16 9.09 30.04
CA PRO A 339 76.41 8.18 29.12
C PRO A 339 76.97 6.70 29.09
N PHE A 340 77.00 6.05 27.91
CA PHE A 340 77.57 4.75 27.48
C PHE A 340 76.73 3.46 27.73
N GLY A 341 76.74 2.44 26.85
CA GLY A 341 77.30 2.40 25.47
C GLY A 341 77.33 1.01 24.80
N MET A 342 77.08 0.98 23.48
CA MET A 342 77.71 0.17 22.41
C MET A 342 77.68 -1.40 22.38
N ASP A 343 77.24 -1.91 21.22
CA ASP A 343 77.94 -2.87 20.31
C ASP A 343 78.11 -4.37 20.70
N ASP A 344 78.11 -5.36 19.78
CA ASP A 344 77.63 -5.45 18.37
C ASP A 344 77.58 -6.94 17.89
N SER A 345 77.04 -7.16 16.68
CA SER A 345 77.41 -8.20 15.69
C SER A 345 76.75 -9.60 15.75
N LYS A 346 77.05 -10.43 14.72
CA LYS A 346 76.34 -11.67 14.29
C LYS A 346 77.34 -12.74 13.80
N SER A 347 76.98 -14.03 13.80
CA SER A 347 77.21 -15.02 12.70
C SER A 347 76.78 -16.45 13.11
N THR A 348 75.77 -17.07 12.50
CA THR A 348 75.74 -18.02 11.33
C THR A 348 76.24 -19.46 11.55
N GLY A 349 75.41 -20.46 11.16
CA GLY A 349 75.89 -21.60 10.34
C GLY A 349 75.47 -23.04 10.71
N ASN A 350 74.55 -23.64 9.91
CA ASN A 350 74.52 -25.07 9.47
C ASN A 350 74.32 -26.20 10.54
N THR A 351 73.86 -27.44 10.24
CA THR A 351 73.36 -28.12 9.01
C THR A 351 72.50 -29.37 9.35
N GLY A 352 71.70 -29.87 8.39
CA GLY A 352 71.07 -31.22 8.37
C GLY A 352 69.64 -31.27 8.93
N HIS A 353 68.60 -31.85 8.30
CA HIS A 353 68.40 -33.17 7.65
C HIS A 353 68.45 -34.33 8.68
N SER A 354 67.48 -35.29 8.73
CA SER A 354 66.55 -35.76 7.70
C SER A 354 65.19 -36.28 8.25
N THR A 355 64.17 -36.40 7.36
CA THR A 355 63.17 -37.51 7.20
C THR A 355 62.72 -38.41 8.37
N SER A 356 61.48 -38.95 8.44
CA SER A 356 60.20 -38.79 7.71
C SER A 356 59.13 -39.73 8.35
N THR A 357 58.04 -40.04 7.62
CA THR A 357 57.06 -41.15 7.78
C THR A 357 56.17 -41.28 9.05
N VAL A 358 55.00 -41.96 9.01
CA VAL A 358 53.87 -41.88 8.03
C VAL A 358 52.56 -42.50 8.58
N ARG A 359 51.40 -41.90 8.23
CA ARG A 359 50.02 -42.47 8.16
C ARG A 359 49.29 -43.05 9.40
N ARG A 360 47.98 -42.72 9.44
CA ARG A 360 46.81 -43.60 9.75
C ARG A 360 46.60 -44.06 11.20
N ASN A 361 45.37 -44.33 11.67
CA ASN A 361 44.00 -43.89 11.27
C ASN A 361 43.02 -44.27 12.42
N THR A 362 41.72 -44.01 12.24
CA THR A 362 40.56 -44.58 12.98
C THR A 362 40.40 -44.23 14.47
N SER A 363 39.20 -44.18 15.06
CA SER A 363 37.90 -43.59 14.66
C SER A 363 36.84 -43.89 15.73
N ASN A 364 36.06 -42.88 16.15
CA ASN A 364 34.78 -43.00 16.89
C ASN A 364 34.88 -43.69 18.29
N ALA A 365 34.02 -43.46 19.27
CA ALA A 365 32.67 -42.87 19.27
C ALA A 365 32.30 -42.26 20.65
N LEU A 366 31.25 -41.41 20.64
CA LEU A 366 30.19 -41.23 21.65
C LEU A 366 30.48 -41.59 23.14
N MET A 367 30.44 -40.59 24.02
CA MET A 367 29.36 -40.43 25.04
C MET A 367 29.46 -39.09 25.80
N ASP A 368 28.31 -38.47 26.07
CA ASP A 368 28.09 -37.42 27.09
C ASP A 368 27.23 -38.05 28.21
N PRO A 369 27.44 -37.71 29.50
CA PRO A 369 26.39 -36.94 30.17
C PRO A 369 26.79 -36.00 31.35
N THR A 370 26.02 -34.91 31.47
CA THR A 370 25.45 -34.33 32.73
C THR A 370 26.25 -33.45 33.71
N THR A 371 25.96 -32.13 33.66
CA THR A 371 25.46 -31.24 34.75
C THR A 371 26.02 -31.26 36.20
N LYS A 372 26.37 -30.07 36.78
CA LYS A 372 25.58 -29.36 37.85
C LYS A 372 26.21 -28.10 38.51
N LYS A 373 25.38 -27.05 38.60
CA LYS A 373 25.17 -26.00 39.65
C LYS A 373 26.16 -25.76 40.82
N SER A 374 26.49 -24.46 41.03
CA SER A 374 26.64 -23.74 42.33
C SER A 374 26.53 -22.21 42.07
N LYS A 375 25.72 -21.39 42.80
CA LYS A 375 25.89 -20.76 44.15
C LYS A 375 27.06 -19.75 44.23
N VAL A 376 27.00 -18.57 44.88
CA VAL A 376 25.92 -17.88 45.64
C VAL A 376 26.12 -16.33 45.67
N SER A 377 25.20 -15.57 46.26
CA SER A 377 25.12 -14.09 46.33
C SER A 377 25.84 -13.40 47.51
N SER A 378 26.19 -12.12 47.38
CA SER A 378 26.29 -11.16 48.52
C SER A 378 26.08 -9.67 48.13
N TYR A 379 25.34 -8.94 48.97
CA TYR A 379 25.17 -7.47 49.07
C TYR A 379 26.00 -6.95 50.29
N PRO A 380 26.11 -5.64 50.70
CA PRO A 380 25.16 -4.50 50.55
C PRO A 380 25.78 -3.09 50.31
N ALA A 381 24.97 -2.01 50.51
CA ALA A 381 25.33 -0.57 50.55
C ALA A 381 25.18 -0.01 52.01
N PRO A 382 25.41 1.31 52.35
CA PRO A 382 24.44 2.40 52.06
C PRO A 382 24.93 3.91 52.02
N ALA A 383 23.95 4.79 51.72
CA ALA A 383 23.75 6.27 51.71
C ALA A 383 24.50 7.31 52.62
N SER A 384 24.41 8.63 52.28
CA SER A 384 23.93 9.78 53.14
C SER A 384 24.15 11.24 52.58
N ALA A 385 23.56 12.28 53.23
CA ALA A 385 23.54 13.75 52.92
C ALA A 385 23.06 14.56 54.21
N PRO A 386 22.64 15.88 54.28
CA PRO A 386 22.47 17.01 53.30
C PRO A 386 22.81 18.48 53.87
N ALA A 387 22.10 19.54 53.40
CA ALA A 387 21.91 20.93 53.96
C ALA A 387 22.98 22.04 53.64
N HIS A 388 22.78 23.39 53.72
CA HIS A 388 21.74 24.32 54.31
C HIS A 388 21.44 25.62 53.44
N PHE A 389 20.90 26.75 53.99
CA PHE A 389 20.03 27.77 53.30
C PHE A 389 20.31 29.32 53.62
N PRO A 390 19.48 30.39 53.35
CA PRO A 390 19.86 31.83 53.04
C PRO A 390 19.26 32.89 54.04
N PRO A 391 18.76 34.16 53.76
CA PRO A 391 18.84 35.19 52.66
C PRO A 391 18.94 36.73 53.06
N THR A 392 19.17 37.68 52.11
CA THR A 392 18.80 39.17 52.12
C THR A 392 19.05 39.82 50.71
N GLN A 393 18.20 40.64 50.04
CA GLN A 393 17.63 42.02 50.25
C GLN A 393 18.62 43.21 49.97
N LEU A 394 18.28 44.41 49.42
CA LEU A 394 17.02 45.18 49.19
C LEU A 394 17.16 46.32 48.11
N ASN A 395 16.05 47.00 47.72
CA ASN A 395 15.88 48.29 46.96
C ASN A 395 16.30 48.40 45.46
N GLY A 396 15.68 49.27 44.61
CA GLY A 396 14.43 50.05 44.76
C GLY A 396 14.17 51.20 43.73
N GLN A 397 12.93 51.29 43.21
CA GLN A 397 12.21 52.47 42.63
C GLN A 397 12.61 53.18 41.30
N ASN A 398 11.63 53.26 40.37
CA ASN A 398 10.97 54.43 39.70
C ASN A 398 11.77 55.71 39.22
N SER A 399 11.37 56.49 38.19
CA SER A 399 10.44 56.33 37.02
C SER A 399 10.33 57.64 36.15
N VAL A 400 9.77 57.55 34.92
CA VAL A 400 9.06 58.63 34.13
C VAL A 400 9.86 59.59 33.18
N THR A 401 9.19 59.99 32.07
CA THR A 401 9.40 61.11 31.08
C THR A 401 10.54 61.12 30.03
N SER A 402 10.24 60.53 28.87
CA SER A 402 10.07 61.19 27.55
C SER A 402 11.11 62.15 26.91
N SER A 403 11.55 61.75 25.70
CA SER A 403 11.49 62.49 24.40
C SER A 403 12.79 62.96 23.70
N GLN A 404 12.67 63.06 22.37
CA GLN A 404 13.52 63.76 21.38
C GLN A 404 14.96 63.25 21.05
N HIS A 405 14.99 62.34 20.06
CA HIS A 405 15.84 62.35 18.85
C HIS A 405 17.40 62.26 18.91
N CYS A 406 17.90 61.31 18.12
CA CYS A 406 19.27 60.94 17.71
C CYS A 406 20.17 62.09 17.18
N PRO A 407 21.51 61.91 16.97
CA PRO A 407 22.22 60.62 16.74
C PRO A 407 23.67 60.43 17.29
N ARG A 408 24.23 59.23 16.97
CA ARG A 408 25.66 58.81 16.87
C ARG A 408 26.41 58.15 18.05
N ASN A 409 26.62 56.84 17.85
CA ASN A 409 27.89 56.08 17.91
C ASN A 409 28.43 55.49 19.24
N TYR A 410 29.16 54.38 19.04
CA TYR A 410 29.82 53.45 19.98
C TYR A 410 28.87 52.59 20.85
N VAL A 411 28.66 51.28 20.62
CA VAL A 411 29.47 50.10 20.19
C VAL A 411 30.17 49.38 21.33
N GLY A 412 29.71 48.15 21.60
CA GLY A 412 30.30 47.16 22.50
C GLY A 412 29.25 46.13 22.94
N LEU A 413 29.45 44.82 22.84
CA LEU A 413 30.53 44.08 22.18
C LEU A 413 29.98 42.74 21.64
N ILE A 414 29.74 42.62 20.33
CA ILE A 414 29.43 41.32 19.71
C ILE A 414 30.77 40.68 19.32
N LEU A 415 31.13 39.58 19.96
CA LEU A 415 32.29 38.78 19.56
C LEU A 415 31.95 37.98 18.29
N LEU A 416 32.25 38.59 17.15
CA LEU A 416 32.38 37.93 15.86
C LEU A 416 33.39 36.77 15.96
N VAL A 417 33.08 35.66 15.27
CA VAL A 417 34.06 34.66 14.88
C VAL A 417 34.01 34.55 13.36
N ASP A 418 34.93 35.25 12.71
CA ASP A 418 35.39 35.14 11.33
C ASP A 418 34.34 34.89 10.23
N VAL A 419 33.86 36.00 9.64
CA VAL A 419 33.28 35.99 8.28
C VAL A 419 34.42 35.93 7.25
N THR A 420 34.88 34.73 6.90
CA THR A 420 35.79 34.53 5.77
C THR A 420 35.01 34.32 4.46
N THR A 421 35.03 35.33 3.59
CA THR A 421 34.38 35.32 2.27
C THR A 421 34.91 34.21 1.35
N THR A 422 34.05 33.28 0.89
CA THR A 422 34.34 32.41 -0.27
C THR A 422 33.09 31.94 -1.04
N ALA A 423 32.90 32.53 -2.22
CA ALA A 423 32.36 31.95 -3.47
C ALA A 423 30.94 31.35 -3.57
N ASP A 424 30.32 30.85 -2.50
CA ASP A 424 28.97 30.26 -2.56
C ASP A 424 27.90 31.27 -2.13
N ASN A 425 26.68 31.19 -2.70
CA ASN A 425 25.56 32.13 -2.46
C ASN A 425 24.88 31.99 -1.08
N CYS A 426 25.66 31.76 -0.02
CA CYS A 426 25.16 31.49 1.32
C CYS A 426 25.20 32.73 2.24
N LYS A 427 24.01 33.22 2.61
CA LYS A 427 23.81 34.38 3.49
C LYS A 427 24.43 34.17 4.88
N SER A 428 24.38 32.94 5.41
CA SER A 428 25.16 32.57 6.59
C SER A 428 25.43 31.06 6.66
N VAL A 429 26.58 30.70 7.25
CA VAL A 429 26.91 29.33 7.65
C VAL A 429 27.14 29.33 9.16
N THR A 430 26.20 28.75 9.90
CA THR A 430 26.24 28.75 11.38
C THR A 430 26.63 27.37 11.89
N ARG A 431 27.74 27.28 12.64
CA ARG A 431 28.16 26.06 13.33
C ARG A 431 27.81 26.14 14.82
N ARG A 432 26.94 25.24 15.29
CA ARG A 432 26.53 25.16 16.71
C ARG A 432 27.50 24.29 17.53
N ARG A 433 27.43 24.40 18.85
CA ARG A 433 28.29 23.66 19.81
C ARG A 433 28.06 22.14 19.79
N ASP A 434 26.92 21.69 19.29
CA ASP A 434 26.50 20.29 19.11
C ASP A 434 27.02 19.65 17.81
N ASN A 435 27.84 20.36 17.02
CA ASN A 435 28.29 20.05 15.65
C ASN A 435 27.20 20.12 14.57
N SER A 436 26.05 20.75 14.81
CA SER A 436 25.13 21.15 13.74
C SER A 436 25.79 22.17 12.82
N LEU A 437 25.58 22.02 11.52
CA LEU A 437 25.96 22.97 10.48
C LEU A 437 24.72 23.41 9.71
N ILE A 438 24.44 24.69 9.78
CA ILE A 438 23.25 25.32 9.20
C ILE A 438 23.69 26.25 8.09
N PHE A 439 23.24 25.96 6.87
CA PHE A 439 23.52 26.71 5.66
C PHE A 439 22.25 27.45 5.24
N ARG A 440 22.17 28.74 5.54
CA ARG A 440 21.08 29.58 5.05
C ARG A 440 21.56 30.29 3.81
N CYS A 441 21.09 29.84 2.67
CA CYS A 441 21.56 30.31 1.38
C CYS A 441 20.42 30.99 0.62
N SER A 442 20.75 31.57 -0.52
CA SER A 442 19.75 32.09 -1.44
C SER A 442 20.29 31.88 -2.84
N GLU A 443 19.59 31.08 -3.64
CA GLU A 443 20.06 30.70 -4.97
C GLU A 443 21.37 29.89 -4.95
N LEU A 444 21.53 29.02 -3.94
CA LEU A 444 22.48 27.91 -4.01
C LEU A 444 21.94 26.84 -4.97
N THR A 445 22.66 26.56 -6.04
CA THR A 445 22.32 25.57 -7.08
C THR A 445 23.16 24.30 -7.00
N GLU A 446 24.31 24.34 -6.32
CA GLU A 446 25.24 23.21 -6.17
C GLU A 446 25.64 23.02 -4.70
N LEU A 447 25.82 21.77 -4.29
CA LEU A 447 26.06 21.41 -2.88
C LEU A 447 27.54 21.44 -2.45
N LYS A 448 28.41 22.12 -3.22
CA LYS A 448 29.85 22.35 -2.89
C LYS A 448 30.08 22.97 -1.52
N VAL A 449 29.12 23.76 -1.02
CA VAL A 449 29.17 24.33 0.34
C VAL A 449 29.37 23.26 1.44
N LEU A 450 28.95 22.01 1.21
CA LEU A 450 29.17 20.89 2.12
C LEU A 450 30.65 20.49 2.24
N GLU A 451 31.55 20.84 1.31
CA GLU A 451 32.99 20.56 1.45
C GLU A 451 33.56 21.18 2.72
N LYS A 452 33.00 22.32 3.15
CA LYS A 452 33.34 23.04 4.38
C LYS A 452 32.87 22.32 5.67
N ALA A 453 32.08 21.24 5.56
CA ALA A 453 31.58 20.45 6.69
C ALA A 453 32.54 19.31 7.11
N ARG A 454 32.81 19.22 8.42
CA ARG A 454 33.67 18.19 9.01
C ARG A 454 32.95 16.83 9.06
N SER A 455 33.67 15.72 8.98
CA SER A 455 33.11 14.36 9.12
C SER A 455 32.37 14.11 10.45
N ASN A 456 32.67 14.89 11.50
CA ASN A 456 31.99 14.84 12.81
C ASN A 456 30.68 15.65 12.89
N THR A 457 30.14 16.12 11.76
CA THR A 457 28.90 16.90 11.69
C THR A 457 27.69 16.01 12.00
N THR A 458 26.79 16.51 12.86
CA THR A 458 25.66 15.75 13.42
C THR A 458 24.31 16.15 12.80
N VAL A 459 24.18 17.39 12.36
CA VAL A 459 22.99 17.93 11.68
C VAL A 459 23.45 18.76 10.48
N ILE A 460 22.77 18.59 9.35
CA ILE A 460 22.86 19.45 8.17
C ILE A 460 21.47 20.04 7.93
N GLU A 461 21.35 21.36 8.00
CA GLU A 461 20.15 22.17 7.69
C GLU A 461 20.49 23.04 6.48
N ILE A 462 19.78 22.90 5.36
CA ILE A 462 19.91 23.74 4.16
C ILE A 462 18.51 24.24 3.78
N THR A 463 18.31 25.56 3.81
CA THR A 463 17.02 26.19 3.54
C THR A 463 17.13 27.22 2.42
N ASP A 464 15.98 27.69 1.92
CA ASP A 464 15.84 28.86 1.03
C ASP A 464 16.65 28.77 -0.29
N SER A 465 16.93 27.53 -0.73
CA SER A 465 17.90 27.23 -1.79
C SER A 465 17.21 26.84 -3.12
N LYS A 466 17.99 26.63 -4.19
CA LYS A 466 17.47 26.30 -5.54
C LYS A 466 18.22 25.10 -6.11
N ILE A 467 18.08 23.96 -5.45
CA ILE A 467 18.83 22.73 -5.72
C ILE A 467 17.88 21.73 -6.42
N PRO A 468 17.74 21.73 -7.75
CA PRO A 468 16.78 20.87 -8.44
C PRO A 468 17.14 19.36 -8.39
N TYR A 469 18.42 19.06 -8.16
CA TYR A 469 18.97 17.69 -8.14
C TYR A 469 19.86 17.48 -6.92
N LEU A 470 19.62 16.38 -6.19
CA LEU A 470 20.44 15.94 -5.06
C LEU A 470 21.27 14.70 -5.45
N PRO A 471 22.61 14.81 -5.61
CA PRO A 471 23.46 13.71 -6.08
C PRO A 471 23.58 12.53 -5.12
N GLY A 472 23.85 11.34 -5.68
CA GLY A 472 24.09 10.10 -4.93
C GLY A 472 25.34 10.19 -4.04
N HIS A 473 25.35 9.41 -2.96
CA HIS A 473 26.48 9.29 -2.01
C HIS A 473 26.96 10.58 -1.32
N LEU A 474 26.39 11.75 -1.60
CA LEU A 474 26.83 13.07 -1.12
C LEU A 474 27.07 13.14 0.40
N PHE A 475 26.22 12.47 1.17
CA PHE A 475 26.29 12.46 2.63
C PHE A 475 27.09 11.28 3.22
N ALA A 476 27.57 10.33 2.41
CA ALA A 476 28.12 9.06 2.88
C ALA A 476 29.32 9.21 3.85
N ARG A 477 30.16 10.24 3.67
CA ARG A 477 31.27 10.59 4.57
C ARG A 477 30.85 10.99 5.99
N PHE A 478 29.56 11.20 6.24
CA PHE A 478 28.96 11.47 7.56
C PHE A 478 28.17 10.26 8.10
N GLY A 479 28.22 9.08 7.47
CA GLY A 479 27.30 7.96 7.78
C GLY A 479 27.39 7.36 9.19
N ALA A 480 28.49 7.63 9.90
CA ALA A 480 28.70 7.23 11.30
C ALA A 480 28.37 8.35 12.32
N THR A 481 27.92 9.52 11.87
CA THR A 481 27.86 10.76 12.69
C THR A 481 26.59 11.59 12.46
N LEU A 482 26.01 11.57 11.26
CA LEU A 482 24.85 12.38 10.89
C LEU A 482 23.55 11.79 11.49
N VAL A 483 22.78 12.65 12.15
CA VAL A 483 21.54 12.32 12.88
C VAL A 483 20.32 13.01 12.26
N THR A 484 20.50 14.16 11.61
CA THR A 484 19.42 14.88 10.93
C THR A 484 19.91 15.51 9.63
N ILE A 485 19.14 15.29 8.57
CA ILE A 485 19.20 16.04 7.31
C ILE A 485 17.89 16.82 7.20
N ASP A 486 18.01 18.13 6.95
CA ASP A 486 16.90 19.00 6.61
C ASP A 486 17.24 19.80 5.35
N LEU A 487 16.45 19.61 4.30
CA LEU A 487 16.58 20.20 2.97
C LEU A 487 15.24 20.80 2.50
N HIS A 488 14.42 21.32 3.43
CA HIS A 488 13.14 21.92 3.07
C HIS A 488 13.26 23.23 2.28
N GLY A 489 12.22 23.60 1.54
CA GLY A 489 12.16 24.87 0.79
C GLY A 489 13.32 25.05 -0.19
N SER A 490 13.86 23.94 -0.72
CA SER A 490 15.09 23.92 -1.54
C SER A 490 14.83 23.66 -3.02
N GLY A 491 13.57 23.44 -3.41
CA GLY A 491 13.15 23.30 -4.80
C GLY A 491 13.58 22.00 -5.49
N ILE A 492 13.86 20.94 -4.72
CA ILE A 492 14.37 19.65 -5.21
C ILE A 492 13.31 18.94 -6.06
N GLU A 493 13.63 18.69 -7.33
CA GLU A 493 12.79 17.97 -8.30
C GLU A 493 13.14 16.49 -8.37
N THR A 494 14.42 16.16 -8.18
CA THR A 494 14.96 14.80 -8.25
C THR A 494 16.03 14.56 -7.18
N ILE A 495 16.01 13.37 -6.59
CA ILE A 495 17.06 12.86 -5.69
C ILE A 495 17.56 11.56 -6.30
N ASP A 496 18.86 11.49 -6.50
CA ASP A 496 19.56 10.34 -7.07
C ASP A 496 19.46 9.09 -6.18
N GLN A 497 19.76 7.93 -6.76
CA GLN A 497 19.91 6.70 -5.98
C GLN A 497 21.00 6.89 -4.90
N PHE A 498 20.85 6.21 -3.77
CA PHE A 498 21.88 6.15 -2.72
C PHE A 498 22.29 7.51 -2.11
N ALA A 499 21.55 8.61 -2.33
CA ALA A 499 21.86 9.92 -1.75
C ALA A 499 22.03 9.89 -0.23
N PHE A 500 21.24 9.05 0.47
CA PHE A 500 21.28 8.85 1.92
C PHE A 500 21.87 7.49 2.34
N ILE A 501 22.58 6.78 1.46
CA ILE A 501 23.08 5.43 1.74
C ILE A 501 24.03 5.39 2.94
N GLY A 502 23.91 4.35 3.76
CA GLY A 502 24.84 4.10 4.85
C GLY A 502 24.81 5.13 5.98
N LEU A 503 23.81 6.02 6.01
CA LEU A 503 23.59 6.96 7.11
C LEU A 503 22.98 6.24 8.33
N THR A 504 23.76 5.34 8.92
CA THR A 504 23.35 4.39 9.99
C THR A 504 22.79 5.06 11.26
N LYS A 505 23.07 6.35 11.48
CA LYS A 505 22.57 7.15 12.62
C LYS A 505 21.51 8.18 12.26
N LEU A 506 21.09 8.28 10.99
CA LEU A 506 20.08 9.25 10.58
C LEU A 506 18.75 8.92 11.25
N GLU A 507 18.29 9.80 12.14
CA GLU A 507 16.99 9.67 12.82
C GLU A 507 15.91 10.55 12.18
N LYS A 508 16.30 11.61 11.46
CA LYS A 508 15.37 12.52 10.79
C LYS A 508 15.83 12.87 9.38
N LEU A 509 14.91 12.77 8.42
CA LEU A 509 15.05 13.27 7.05
C LEU A 509 13.85 14.17 6.75
N ILE A 510 14.12 15.44 6.51
CA ILE A 510 13.11 16.48 6.28
C ILE A 510 13.30 17.02 4.85
N LEU A 511 12.29 16.80 4.02
CA LEU A 511 12.26 17.12 2.58
C LEU A 511 10.97 17.86 2.18
N TRP A 512 10.23 18.42 3.14
CA TRP A 512 8.98 19.14 2.87
C TRP A 512 9.22 20.42 2.05
N ASP A 513 8.18 20.94 1.38
CA ASP A 513 8.25 22.10 0.48
C ASP A 513 9.34 21.93 -0.61
N ASN A 514 9.16 20.89 -1.43
CA ASN A 514 9.99 20.56 -2.57
C ASN A 514 9.10 20.12 -3.76
N LYS A 515 9.69 19.59 -4.83
CA LYS A 515 9.00 19.25 -6.09
C LYS A 515 9.09 17.76 -6.45
N LEU A 516 9.38 16.90 -5.47
CA LEU A 516 9.59 15.46 -5.68
C LEU A 516 8.32 14.82 -6.26
N LYS A 517 8.47 13.91 -7.24
CA LYS A 517 7.36 13.22 -7.92
C LYS A 517 7.17 11.76 -7.52
N MET A 518 8.18 11.13 -6.95
CA MET A 518 8.15 9.75 -6.50
C MET A 518 9.13 9.51 -5.36
N VAL A 519 8.94 8.42 -4.62
CA VAL A 519 9.81 7.99 -3.52
C VAL A 519 10.25 6.53 -3.77
N PRO A 520 11.43 6.30 -4.38
CA PRO A 520 11.99 4.97 -4.55
C PRO A 520 12.57 4.43 -3.24
N ARG A 521 12.60 3.10 -3.09
CA ARG A 521 13.21 2.43 -1.93
C ARG A 521 14.71 2.70 -1.77
N ASP A 522 15.42 2.94 -2.88
CA ASP A 522 16.89 2.97 -2.93
C ASP A 522 17.50 4.24 -2.30
N TRP A 523 16.67 5.24 -1.99
CA TRP A 523 17.03 6.35 -1.09
C TRP A 523 17.34 5.87 0.33
N PHE A 524 16.67 4.81 0.80
CA PHE A 524 16.68 4.35 2.21
C PHE A 524 17.57 3.12 2.45
N MET A 525 18.40 2.75 1.47
CA MET A 525 19.28 1.59 1.59
C MET A 525 20.26 1.79 2.75
N ASN A 526 20.21 0.88 3.74
CA ASN A 526 20.97 0.92 4.99
C ASN A 526 20.64 2.09 5.96
N THR A 527 19.48 2.76 5.85
CA THR A 527 19.07 3.86 6.76
C THR A 527 18.16 3.42 7.92
N TYR A 528 18.40 2.23 8.49
CA TYR A 528 17.54 1.55 9.49
C TYR A 528 17.35 2.25 10.85
N SER A 529 17.80 3.50 11.01
CA SER A 529 17.65 4.30 12.23
C SER A 529 16.64 5.44 12.11
N LEU A 530 16.05 5.65 10.92
CA LEU A 530 15.14 6.75 10.66
C LEU A 530 13.87 6.64 11.52
N LYS A 531 13.59 7.69 12.30
CA LYS A 531 12.40 7.86 13.15
C LYS A 531 11.43 8.89 12.60
N THR A 532 11.89 9.85 11.81
CA THR A 532 11.06 10.89 11.20
C THR A 532 11.39 11.04 9.73
N LEU A 533 10.37 10.93 8.88
CA LEU A 533 10.42 11.23 7.46
C LEU A 533 9.32 12.23 7.14
N ASP A 534 9.69 13.43 6.69
CA ASP A 534 8.75 14.46 6.23
C ASP A 534 8.95 14.72 4.73
N LEU A 535 7.91 14.44 3.97
CA LEU A 535 7.77 14.58 2.52
C LEU A 535 6.59 15.51 2.16
N SER A 536 6.07 16.26 3.13
CA SER A 536 4.85 17.07 2.96
C SER A 536 5.06 18.17 1.91
N PHE A 537 3.99 18.72 1.33
CA PHE A 537 4.08 19.81 0.34
C PHE A 537 5.07 19.48 -0.80
N ASN A 538 4.75 18.43 -1.55
CA ASN A 538 5.53 17.97 -2.71
C ASN A 538 4.58 17.58 -3.87
N SER A 539 5.12 17.03 -4.96
CA SER A 539 4.35 16.57 -6.13
C SER A 539 4.24 15.03 -6.21
N ILE A 540 4.38 14.32 -5.09
CA ILE A 540 4.59 12.86 -5.10
C ILE A 540 3.31 12.15 -5.58
N GLU A 541 3.42 11.36 -6.65
CA GLU A 541 2.33 10.53 -7.17
C GLU A 541 2.39 9.09 -6.62
N VAL A 542 3.60 8.58 -6.37
CA VAL A 542 3.86 7.17 -6.00
C VAL A 542 4.98 7.06 -4.94
N ILE A 543 4.77 6.20 -3.95
CA ILE A 543 5.79 5.75 -3.00
C ILE A 543 5.98 4.23 -3.21
N ASP A 544 7.21 3.75 -3.34
CA ASP A 544 7.52 2.32 -3.43
C ASP A 544 7.12 1.62 -2.11
N TYR A 545 6.30 0.58 -2.20
CA TYR A 545 5.77 -0.15 -1.05
C TYR A 545 6.88 -0.80 -0.19
N LEU A 546 8.05 -1.09 -0.78
CA LEU A 546 9.22 -1.64 -0.08
C LEU A 546 9.93 -0.61 0.82
N VAL A 547 9.68 0.70 0.65
CA VAL A 547 10.23 1.77 1.53
C VAL A 547 9.93 1.46 3.00
N PHE A 548 8.72 1.01 3.31
CA PHE A 548 8.30 0.74 4.69
C PHE A 548 9.01 -0.46 5.32
N GLN A 549 9.52 -1.40 4.52
CA GLN A 549 10.34 -2.51 5.01
C GLN A 549 11.75 -2.05 5.40
N MET A 550 12.27 -1.00 4.74
CA MET A 550 13.60 -0.42 5.05
C MET A 550 13.59 0.49 6.29
N LEU A 551 12.41 0.90 6.77
CA LEU A 551 12.25 1.90 7.84
C LEU A 551 11.58 1.36 9.13
N PRO A 552 12.03 0.23 9.73
CA PRO A 552 11.34 -0.43 10.84
C PRO A 552 11.31 0.37 12.16
N LYS A 553 12.07 1.48 12.26
CA LYS A 553 12.08 2.39 13.43
C LYS A 553 11.28 3.68 13.20
N LEU A 554 10.56 3.81 12.09
CA LEU A 554 9.82 5.03 11.76
C LEU A 554 8.72 5.30 12.81
N GLU A 555 8.78 6.47 13.43
CA GLU A 555 7.82 6.94 14.44
C GLU A 555 6.87 8.01 13.87
N ASN A 556 7.38 8.86 12.99
CA ASN A 556 6.68 9.99 12.41
C ASN A 556 6.80 9.93 10.88
N PHE A 557 5.68 9.90 10.17
CA PHE A 557 5.67 9.87 8.71
C PHE A 557 4.68 10.88 8.14
N TYR A 558 5.19 11.91 7.48
CA TYR A 558 4.37 13.01 6.98
C TYR A 558 4.49 13.09 5.45
N PHE A 559 3.36 13.03 4.76
CA PHE A 559 3.25 13.08 3.31
C PHE A 559 2.00 13.85 2.85
N ASP A 560 1.43 14.69 3.73
CA ASP A 560 0.33 15.58 3.41
C ASP A 560 0.67 16.59 2.30
N TYR A 561 -0.35 17.08 1.58
CA TYR A 561 -0.20 17.97 0.42
C TYR A 561 0.71 17.37 -0.68
N ASN A 562 0.25 16.26 -1.27
CA ASN A 562 0.91 15.53 -2.35
C ASN A 562 -0.13 14.99 -3.36
N GLN A 563 0.30 14.28 -4.40
CA GLN A 563 -0.55 13.76 -5.49
C GLN A 563 -0.83 12.25 -5.40
N ILE A 564 -0.66 11.64 -4.22
CA ILE A 564 -0.73 10.19 -4.03
C ILE A 564 -2.19 9.70 -4.13
N LYS A 565 -2.45 8.80 -5.08
CA LYS A 565 -3.78 8.20 -5.35
C LYS A 565 -3.96 6.82 -4.71
N PHE A 566 -2.86 6.11 -4.48
CA PHE A 566 -2.77 4.77 -3.94
C PHE A 566 -1.63 4.71 -2.92
N ILE A 567 -1.85 4.00 -1.81
CA ILE A 567 -0.79 3.62 -0.88
C ILE A 567 -1.12 2.24 -0.31
N ASP A 568 -0.12 1.35 -0.23
CA ASP A 568 -0.30 0.03 0.34
C ASP A 568 -0.38 0.10 1.87
N TYR A 569 -1.61 0.14 2.37
CA TYR A 569 -1.90 0.15 3.81
C TYR A 569 -1.41 -1.11 4.52
N THR A 570 -1.24 -2.25 3.83
CA THR A 570 -0.79 -3.49 4.48
C THR A 570 0.65 -3.38 4.98
N MET A 571 1.47 -2.57 4.31
CA MET A 571 2.87 -2.34 4.70
C MET A 571 3.00 -1.56 6.02
N PHE A 572 1.99 -0.78 6.40
CA PHE A 572 1.97 -0.10 7.70
C PHE A 572 1.90 -1.09 8.87
N ALA A 573 1.40 -2.32 8.66
CA ALA A 573 1.41 -3.38 9.67
C ALA A 573 2.81 -3.73 10.18
N TYR A 574 3.86 -3.52 9.38
CA TYR A 574 5.25 -3.75 9.77
C TYR A 574 5.86 -2.60 10.60
N LEU A 575 5.30 -1.39 10.53
CA LEU A 575 5.80 -0.18 11.20
C LEU A 575 5.39 -0.11 12.67
N LYS A 576 5.83 -1.10 13.48
CA LYS A 576 5.45 -1.27 14.89
C LYS A 576 5.82 -0.11 15.83
N ASN A 577 6.65 0.83 15.38
CA ASN A 577 7.11 2.00 16.15
C ASN A 577 6.38 3.30 15.78
N LEU A 578 5.44 3.27 14.83
CA LEU A 578 4.75 4.43 14.30
C LEU A 578 3.85 5.08 15.38
N LYS A 579 3.83 6.42 15.40
CA LYS A 579 3.17 7.25 16.43
C LYS A 579 2.36 8.39 15.84
N ASN A 580 2.86 9.03 14.78
CA ASN A 580 2.21 10.15 14.12
C ASN A 580 2.28 10.00 12.59
N VAL A 581 1.15 10.12 11.88
CA VAL A 581 1.09 10.12 10.41
C VAL A 581 0.29 11.32 9.91
N ARG A 582 0.73 11.97 8.83
CA ARG A 582 -0.05 13.02 8.15
C ARG A 582 -0.15 12.70 6.67
N PHE A 583 -1.37 12.74 6.14
CA PHE A 583 -1.71 12.32 4.78
C PHE A 583 -2.93 13.08 4.19
N GLU A 584 -3.20 14.26 4.74
CA GLU A 584 -4.22 15.16 4.23
C GLU A 584 -3.86 15.70 2.85
N ASN A 585 -4.85 16.27 2.15
CA ASN A 585 -4.66 16.94 0.86
C ASN A 585 -3.88 16.08 -0.16
N ASN A 586 -4.16 14.77 -0.15
CA ASN A 586 -3.75 13.80 -1.16
C ASN A 586 -5.00 13.20 -1.84
N PRO A 587 -4.99 12.99 -3.17
CA PRO A 587 -6.09 12.43 -3.95
C PRO A 587 -6.24 10.90 -3.79
N LEU A 588 -6.04 10.37 -2.58
CA LEU A 588 -6.22 8.96 -2.24
C LEU A 588 -7.66 8.53 -2.51
N SER A 589 -7.85 7.38 -3.15
CA SER A 589 -9.21 6.83 -3.32
C SER A 589 -9.83 6.46 -1.97
N TRP A 590 -11.16 6.48 -1.93
CA TRP A 590 -11.97 6.17 -0.74
C TRP A 590 -11.50 4.91 0.00
N GLY A 591 -11.35 3.78 -0.70
CA GLY A 591 -10.96 2.51 -0.10
C GLY A 591 -9.56 2.55 0.53
N TYR A 592 -8.58 3.13 -0.16
CA TYR A 592 -7.21 3.22 0.39
C TYR A 592 -7.11 4.21 1.55
N ARG A 593 -7.85 5.33 1.53
CA ARG A 593 -7.96 6.24 2.67
C ARG A 593 -8.57 5.54 3.89
N ALA A 594 -9.64 4.77 3.69
CA ALA A 594 -10.35 4.10 4.78
C ALA A 594 -9.60 2.86 5.35
N HIS A 595 -8.93 2.07 4.52
CA HIS A 595 -8.07 0.99 5.01
C HIS A 595 -6.82 1.53 5.73
N LEU A 596 -6.27 2.67 5.28
CA LEU A 596 -5.16 3.33 5.97
C LEU A 596 -5.59 3.86 7.35
N THR A 597 -6.72 4.58 7.48
CA THR A 597 -7.19 5.04 8.80
C THR A 597 -7.46 3.85 9.74
N TRP A 598 -8.17 2.83 9.28
CA TRP A 598 -8.43 1.60 10.05
C TRP A 598 -7.13 0.93 10.55
N GLN A 599 -6.09 0.86 9.70
CA GLN A 599 -4.81 0.27 10.06
C GLN A 599 -4.07 1.12 11.11
N LEU A 600 -4.11 2.45 10.98
CA LEU A 600 -3.51 3.40 11.92
C LEU A 600 -4.24 3.40 13.27
N GLU A 601 -5.57 3.38 13.28
CA GLU A 601 -6.41 3.26 14.48
C GLU A 601 -6.11 1.97 15.26
N ASN A 602 -6.04 0.82 14.56
CA ASN A 602 -5.71 -0.47 15.16
C ASN A 602 -4.32 -0.48 15.83
N GLN A 603 -3.36 0.23 15.23
CA GLN A 603 -2.02 0.42 15.80
C GLN A 603 -1.94 1.55 16.86
N ARG A 604 -3.04 2.28 17.10
CA ARG A 604 -3.13 3.46 17.98
C ARG A 604 -2.20 4.61 17.55
N VAL A 605 -1.92 4.69 16.25
CA VAL A 605 -1.12 5.74 15.63
C VAL A 605 -2.00 6.99 15.54
N LYS A 606 -1.50 8.14 16.01
CA LYS A 606 -2.17 9.42 15.78
C LYS A 606 -2.06 9.77 14.31
N TYR A 607 -3.14 10.27 13.72
CA TYR A 607 -3.07 10.82 12.38
C TYR A 607 -3.78 12.15 12.28
N SER A 608 -3.41 12.95 11.29
CA SER A 608 -4.10 14.20 10.98
C SER A 608 -5.20 13.95 9.94
N GLU A 609 -6.38 14.51 10.21
CA GLU A 609 -7.55 14.44 9.34
C GLU A 609 -8.34 15.74 9.47
N THR A 610 -8.53 16.45 8.35
CA THR A 610 -9.34 17.68 8.30
C THR A 610 -10.82 17.32 8.18
N TRP A 611 -11.48 17.13 9.32
CA TRP A 611 -12.92 16.82 9.42
C TRP A 611 -13.85 17.90 8.84
N GLU A 612 -13.33 19.12 8.59
CA GLU A 612 -14.12 20.26 8.10
C GLU A 612 -14.48 20.21 6.61
N ASN A 613 -13.80 19.39 5.80
CA ASN A 613 -14.05 19.34 4.37
C ASN A 613 -14.59 17.98 3.91
N TRP A 614 -15.78 18.01 3.31
CA TRP A 614 -16.52 16.88 2.75
C TRP A 614 -15.88 16.32 1.45
N GLY A 615 -14.55 16.39 1.32
CA GLY A 615 -13.80 16.06 0.10
C GLY A 615 -14.05 14.62 -0.37
N TRP A 616 -14.09 13.65 0.54
CA TRP A 616 -14.41 12.25 0.21
C TRP A 616 -15.85 12.10 -0.31
N MET A 617 -16.80 12.86 0.23
CA MET A 617 -18.20 12.79 -0.19
C MET A 617 -18.42 13.55 -1.50
N ASN A 618 -17.72 14.67 -1.71
CA ASN A 618 -17.66 15.36 -2.99
C ASN A 618 -17.02 14.48 -4.07
N VAL A 619 -15.99 13.68 -3.75
CA VAL A 619 -15.40 12.68 -4.66
C VAL A 619 -16.37 11.53 -4.90
N ALA A 620 -17.05 10.98 -3.88
CA ALA A 620 -18.02 9.91 -4.08
C ALA A 620 -19.25 10.36 -4.90
N ILE A 621 -19.77 11.57 -4.62
CA ILE A 621 -20.83 12.22 -5.41
C ILE A 621 -20.35 12.49 -6.83
N LYS A 622 -19.10 12.95 -7.01
CA LYS A 622 -18.51 13.19 -8.33
C LYS A 622 -18.29 11.89 -9.11
N GLU A 623 -17.80 10.82 -8.50
CA GLU A 623 -17.71 9.50 -9.13
C GLU A 623 -19.09 8.95 -9.52
N CYS A 624 -20.10 9.10 -8.66
CA CYS A 624 -21.49 8.72 -8.98
C CYS A 624 -22.07 9.60 -10.11
N ALA A 625 -21.77 10.90 -10.15
CA ALA A 625 -22.23 11.82 -11.20
C ALA A 625 -21.49 11.57 -12.54
N GLU A 626 -20.17 11.37 -12.52
CA GLU A 626 -19.36 11.05 -13.71
C GLU A 626 -19.63 9.63 -14.25
N SER A 627 -20.30 8.77 -13.48
CA SER A 627 -20.78 7.45 -13.95
C SER A 627 -22.03 7.51 -14.85
N GLY A 628 -22.66 8.68 -15.02
CA GLY A 628 -23.82 8.87 -15.90
C GLY A 628 -23.69 10.10 -16.81
N TYR A 629 -24.16 9.98 -18.06
CA TYR A 629 -24.24 11.12 -18.97
C TYR A 629 -25.51 11.95 -18.71
N GLY A 630 -25.36 13.22 -18.34
CA GLY A 630 -26.46 14.18 -18.20
C GLY A 630 -26.95 14.38 -16.76
N GLU A 631 -27.93 15.27 -16.58
CA GLU A 631 -28.46 15.63 -15.25
C GLU A 631 -29.17 14.45 -14.58
N ILE A 632 -28.55 13.90 -13.54
CA ILE A 632 -29.07 12.74 -12.80
C ILE A 632 -29.98 13.20 -11.64
N PRO A 633 -31.17 12.60 -11.45
CA PRO A 633 -31.99 12.83 -10.26
C PRO A 633 -31.23 12.56 -8.95
N LYS A 634 -31.41 13.43 -7.94
CA LYS A 634 -30.65 13.37 -6.68
C LYS A 634 -30.77 12.03 -5.95
N ASP A 635 -31.94 11.37 -6.04
CA ASP A 635 -32.18 10.07 -5.42
C ASP A 635 -31.27 8.96 -5.97
N THR A 636 -30.92 9.01 -7.26
CA THR A 636 -30.04 8.03 -7.90
C THR A 636 -28.59 8.19 -7.42
N ILE A 637 -28.15 9.41 -7.13
CA ILE A 637 -26.85 9.68 -6.51
C ILE A 637 -26.84 9.17 -5.07
N LEU A 638 -27.94 9.34 -4.33
CA LEU A 638 -28.08 8.84 -2.97
C LEU A 638 -28.03 7.30 -2.92
N ASP A 639 -28.79 6.60 -3.77
CA ASP A 639 -28.74 5.14 -3.88
C ASP A 639 -27.34 4.64 -4.33
N CYS A 640 -26.63 5.38 -5.20
CA CYS A 640 -25.24 5.07 -5.58
C CYS A 640 -24.26 5.17 -4.40
N VAL A 641 -24.35 6.24 -3.59
CA VAL A 641 -23.54 6.41 -2.38
C VAL A 641 -23.88 5.35 -1.33
N VAL A 642 -25.16 5.02 -1.14
CA VAL A 642 -25.61 3.95 -0.23
C VAL A 642 -25.11 2.57 -0.69
N ALA A 643 -25.07 2.29 -1.99
CA ALA A 643 -24.49 1.05 -2.52
C ALA A 643 -22.99 0.95 -2.21
N LYS A 644 -22.19 2.00 -2.49
CA LYS A 644 -20.76 2.03 -2.16
C LYS A 644 -20.49 1.88 -0.66
N LEU A 645 -21.35 2.45 0.20
CA LEU A 645 -21.27 2.28 1.66
C LEU A 645 -21.58 0.84 2.11
N LEU A 646 -22.54 0.16 1.47
CA LEU A 646 -22.86 -1.23 1.77
C LEU A 646 -21.74 -2.19 1.33
N ASP A 647 -21.18 -1.99 0.13
CA ASP A 647 -20.03 -2.78 -0.35
C ASP A 647 -18.81 -2.59 0.56
N PHE A 648 -18.50 -1.35 0.96
CA PHE A 648 -17.44 -1.03 1.91
C PHE A 648 -17.61 -1.72 3.27
N THR A 649 -18.84 -1.76 3.82
CA THR A 649 -19.07 -2.54 5.06
C THR A 649 -18.88 -4.05 4.85
N HIS A 650 -19.23 -4.58 3.67
CA HIS A 650 -18.97 -5.98 3.32
C HIS A 650 -17.48 -6.31 3.23
N GLU A 651 -16.66 -5.37 2.78
CA GLU A 651 -15.20 -5.50 2.64
C GLU A 651 -14.49 -5.46 4.00
N ILE A 652 -14.85 -4.51 4.88
CA ILE A 652 -14.32 -4.45 6.27
C ILE A 652 -14.67 -5.70 7.08
N PHE A 653 -15.93 -6.14 7.05
CA PHE A 653 -16.36 -7.32 7.82
C PHE A 653 -16.05 -8.65 7.11
N SER A 654 -15.24 -8.66 6.05
CA SER A 654 -14.91 -9.84 5.23
C SER A 654 -14.36 -11.03 6.02
N THR A 655 -13.72 -10.82 7.17
CA THR A 655 -13.18 -11.87 8.05
C THR A 655 -14.16 -12.41 9.11
N GLU A 656 -15.33 -11.78 9.32
CA GLU A 656 -16.27 -12.20 10.37
C GLU A 656 -17.12 -13.44 10.02
N THR A 657 -17.81 -14.00 11.02
CA THR A 657 -18.70 -15.15 10.81
C THR A 657 -19.96 -14.76 10.00
N LYS A 658 -20.57 -15.76 9.35
CA LYS A 658 -21.74 -15.58 8.48
C LYS A 658 -22.92 -14.91 9.20
N GLN A 659 -23.10 -15.17 10.51
CA GLN A 659 -24.17 -14.60 11.31
C GLN A 659 -23.92 -13.11 11.66
N GLN A 660 -22.69 -12.75 12.03
CA GLN A 660 -22.31 -11.35 12.30
C GLN A 660 -22.44 -10.49 11.04
N LYS A 661 -21.99 -11.01 9.89
CA LYS A 661 -22.17 -10.36 8.58
C LYS A 661 -23.64 -10.03 8.31
N THR A 662 -24.54 -11.02 8.41
CA THR A 662 -25.98 -10.80 8.21
C THR A 662 -26.55 -9.76 9.18
N GLU A 663 -26.17 -9.79 10.45
CA GLU A 663 -26.64 -8.82 11.45
C GLU A 663 -26.15 -7.39 11.16
N CYS A 664 -24.89 -7.22 10.73
CA CYS A 664 -24.37 -5.93 10.27
C CYS A 664 -25.10 -5.43 9.02
N THR A 665 -25.26 -6.27 7.99
CA THR A 665 -25.99 -5.90 6.76
C THR A 665 -27.45 -5.52 7.06
N ASP A 666 -28.14 -6.24 7.94
CA ASP A 666 -29.54 -5.96 8.28
C ASP A 666 -29.71 -4.77 9.22
N ASN A 667 -28.74 -4.47 10.08
CA ASN A 667 -28.71 -3.21 10.84
C ASN A 667 -28.43 -2.00 9.93
N ALA A 668 -27.52 -2.12 8.95
CA ALA A 668 -27.30 -1.08 7.93
C ALA A 668 -28.57 -0.84 7.10
N ARG A 669 -29.23 -1.92 6.63
CA ARG A 669 -30.53 -1.85 5.93
C ARG A 669 -31.64 -1.24 6.80
N ARG A 670 -31.65 -1.49 8.12
CA ARG A 670 -32.57 -0.85 9.07
C ARG A 670 -32.31 0.66 9.18
N LEU A 671 -31.05 1.08 9.32
CA LEU A 671 -30.67 2.50 9.33
C LEU A 671 -31.12 3.20 8.03
N VAL A 672 -30.81 2.61 6.87
CA VAL A 672 -31.24 3.12 5.56
C VAL A 672 -32.78 3.19 5.43
N ARG A 673 -33.53 2.25 6.02
CA ARG A 673 -35.00 2.33 6.08
C ARG A 673 -35.51 3.44 7.01
N CYS A 674 -34.88 3.66 8.16
CA CYS A 674 -35.28 4.71 9.09
C CYS A 674 -34.94 6.13 8.58
N MET A 675 -33.97 6.26 7.67
CA MET A 675 -33.52 7.55 7.12
C MET A 675 -34.20 7.97 5.82
N ARG A 676 -35.04 7.14 5.18
CA ARG A 676 -35.88 7.60 4.05
C ARG A 676 -37.00 8.50 4.60
N PRO A 677 -37.02 9.82 4.35
CA PRO A 677 -38.13 10.67 4.75
C PRO A 677 -39.34 10.31 3.90
N GLN A 678 -40.52 10.11 4.50
CA GLN A 678 -41.73 9.76 3.72
C GLN A 678 -42.26 10.90 2.84
N ASN A 679 -41.78 12.14 3.03
CA ASN A 679 -42.01 13.25 2.11
C ASN A 679 -40.69 14.00 1.87
N VAL A 680 -40.18 13.93 0.65
CA VAL A 680 -39.22 14.91 0.08
C VAL A 680 -39.89 15.50 -1.15
N THR A 681 -40.80 16.44 -0.91
CA THR A 681 -41.56 17.14 -1.96
C THR A 681 -41.00 18.54 -2.13
N ASP A 682 -40.39 18.78 -3.29
CA ASP A 682 -39.81 20.04 -3.80
C ASP A 682 -38.63 20.68 -3.04
N ASN A 683 -37.62 21.04 -3.85
CA ASN A 683 -36.64 22.13 -3.67
C ASN A 683 -36.28 22.58 -2.24
N SER A 684 -35.66 21.69 -1.46
CA SER A 684 -35.08 22.02 -0.13
C SER A 684 -33.69 21.41 0.09
N ASP A 685 -32.72 22.03 -0.59
CA ASP A 685 -31.27 22.06 -0.33
C ASP A 685 -30.41 20.78 -0.17
N ASN A 686 -29.17 20.91 -0.62
CA ASN A 686 -28.10 19.94 -0.32
C ASN A 686 -27.80 19.86 1.19
N GLU A 687 -28.16 20.89 1.96
CA GLU A 687 -28.05 20.94 3.41
C GLU A 687 -28.88 19.84 4.10
N THR A 688 -30.06 19.51 3.55
CA THR A 688 -30.92 18.42 4.04
C THR A 688 -30.26 17.05 3.85
N VAL A 689 -29.69 16.80 2.67
CA VAL A 689 -28.97 15.56 2.36
C VAL A 689 -27.69 15.44 3.18
N ARG A 690 -26.93 16.54 3.29
CA ARG A 690 -25.74 16.65 4.16
C ARG A 690 -26.08 16.31 5.61
N ARG A 691 -27.18 16.84 6.14
CA ARG A 691 -27.65 16.59 7.51
C ARG A 691 -28.05 15.14 7.75
N ILE A 692 -28.78 14.51 6.82
CA ILE A 692 -29.09 13.07 6.89
C ILE A 692 -27.81 12.22 6.90
N LEU A 693 -26.77 12.63 6.16
CA LEU A 693 -25.47 11.94 6.12
C LEU A 693 -24.57 12.27 7.33
N GLN A 694 -24.73 13.43 7.97
CA GLN A 694 -24.19 13.72 9.31
C GLN A 694 -24.82 12.78 10.35
N ASP A 695 -26.15 12.65 10.36
CA ASP A 695 -26.85 11.77 11.29
C ASP A 695 -26.46 10.29 11.05
N TYR A 696 -26.32 9.86 9.79
CA TYR A 696 -25.81 8.52 9.44
C TYR A 696 -24.40 8.27 9.99
N THR A 697 -23.44 9.17 9.72
CA THR A 697 -22.05 9.01 10.15
C THR A 697 -21.90 9.12 11.67
N ALA A 698 -22.68 9.99 12.32
CA ALA A 698 -22.76 10.13 13.77
C ALA A 698 -23.38 8.93 14.48
N ILE A 699 -24.08 8.04 13.77
CA ILE A 699 -24.54 6.74 14.31
C ILE A 699 -23.55 5.62 13.94
N LEU A 700 -23.06 5.58 12.70
CA LEU A 700 -22.21 4.49 12.20
C LEU A 700 -20.84 4.46 12.88
N PHE A 701 -20.16 5.61 13.05
CA PHE A 701 -18.86 5.65 13.72
C PHE A 701 -18.95 5.20 15.19
N PRO A 702 -19.92 5.66 16.02
CA PRO A 702 -20.13 5.11 17.36
C PRO A 702 -20.54 3.63 17.39
N MET A 703 -21.26 3.11 16.38
CA MET A 703 -21.51 1.66 16.29
C MET A 703 -20.23 0.85 16.04
N ILE A 704 -19.34 1.34 15.15
CA ILE A 704 -18.03 0.73 14.90
C ILE A 704 -17.16 0.81 16.18
N LYS A 705 -17.09 2.00 16.80
CA LYS A 705 -16.33 2.29 18.01
C LYS A 705 -16.80 1.51 19.24
N SER A 706 -18.11 1.26 19.39
CA SER A 706 -18.68 0.50 20.52
C SER A 706 -18.54 -1.01 20.39
N ARG A 707 -18.29 -1.56 19.18
CA ARG A 707 -17.96 -2.98 18.98
C ARG A 707 -16.49 -3.34 19.26
N GLY A 708 -15.73 -2.44 19.88
CA GLY A 708 -14.36 -2.65 20.42
C GLY A 708 -14.22 -3.65 21.58
N ARG A 709 -15.01 -4.74 21.56
CA ARG A 709 -15.18 -5.81 22.57
C ARG A 709 -15.84 -5.40 23.89
N PHE A 710 -16.59 -6.35 24.45
CA PHE A 710 -17.20 -6.26 25.77
C PHE A 710 -16.13 -6.05 26.87
N SER A 711 -16.07 -4.88 27.51
CA SER A 711 -16.52 -4.74 28.91
C SER A 711 -16.18 -3.38 29.56
N SER A 712 -17.24 -2.64 29.92
CA SER A 712 -17.27 -1.73 31.09
C SER A 712 -16.37 -0.47 31.04
N PRO A 713 -16.48 0.48 32.00
CA PRO A 713 -17.56 1.45 31.91
C PRO A 713 -17.03 2.90 31.99
N ILE A 714 -16.56 3.44 30.87
CA ILE A 714 -16.14 4.85 30.78
C ILE A 714 -16.96 5.54 29.69
N ILE A 715 -18.22 5.81 30.05
CA ILE A 715 -19.11 6.75 29.36
C ILE A 715 -19.55 7.79 30.39
N ASN A 716 -18.99 8.99 30.27
CA ASN A 716 -19.42 10.26 30.85
C ASN A 716 -18.75 11.36 30.01
#